data_AF-A0A7C3XFF0-F1
#
_entry.id   AF-A0A7C3XFF0-F1
#
_cell.length_a   1.000
_cell.length_b   1.000
_cell.length_c   1.000
_cell.angle_alpha   90.00
_cell.angle_beta   90.00
_cell.angle_gamma   90.00
#
_symmetry.space_group_name_H-M   'P 1'
#
loop_
_entity.id
_entity.type
_entity.pdbx_description
1 polymer ?
#
loop_
_entity_poly.entity_id
_entity_poly.type
_entity_poly.pdbx_seq_one_letter_code
_entity_poly.pdbx_strand_id
1 'polypeptide(L)'
;MSIRACVPTIGLVCLIGLGHAFGQAFVPPDSPRLTYNLNLDWRFVKKDVPEAIEPDFNDGDWQQVGLPHTYNDIDSFDGLISRSGEVQLYMGPATYRKRFGLPKALGGRKVFLEFEGMRQAANIYVNGRHVGLYENGVTPFGLDITDAVYTGDHRNVITIRITNAQDYREAATGVPFQWQSRDFNPNFGGLNRNARLHVTGLLYQTLPLYQALGTTGVYIYPDQISIPDRTATVHVESQVKNQTGTQQLVTLEVVIVQPDGKLIARFEGQSYDMVDGETAILTAQARVSGLRFWDPEDPYLYDVYTILRTEDGIADVLKTTTGFRKTAFKGGVGKGGVYINDRFVYLRGYAQRSANEWAAIGGAYPDWLHGFDARLVRESHANYIRWMHIAPNPQDARACDEFGIIQVCPAGDKERDATGPQWQQRMEVMKATIIYYRNSPSILFWEAGNSGITAEHMQQMVELRRQLDPNGGRAMGCRTLTDPATTQIAEYFGVMIGEEPARDNRKAYTDIFRGYSDQRRDLAPIIETEDFRDEAARRFWDDYSPPHFGFKKGPNDTYNWNSETFCLAAAARYWAYYSKIISNTDPNRSKWSGYASIVFADSCQHGRQPDSEVCRVSGKVDAVRIPKQVYYLHRVMHNDQPDIHIIGHWTYPANTVKTIYVAAKGCDAVELLINGISKGICTEPKDGYIYSFEDVAFEPGIIRAVGYRDKKAICIHQIQTAGPAKAIRLTAHTRPGGLLADGADVAFFDVEVVDGHGMRCPTDQDRIDFQLTGPAIWRGGYNSGRIGSVNKTYLYTECGINRVFIRSTAQPGRITLEATRPGLEGATMTIESRPVQMTEGLVMLGR
;
A
#
# COMPACT_ATOMS: atom_id res chain seq x y z
N MET A 1 -84.82 18.27 23.05
CA MET A 1 -83.82 18.80 24.01
C MET A 1 -83.61 17.75 25.09
N SER A 2 -82.41 17.28 25.43
CA SER A 2 -81.08 17.50 24.86
C SER A 2 -80.13 16.39 25.36
N ILE A 3 -79.41 15.81 24.38
CA ILE A 3 -77.96 15.53 24.34
C ILE A 3 -77.37 14.44 25.29
N ARG A 4 -77.15 13.27 24.66
CA ARG A 4 -76.21 12.15 24.95
C ARG A 4 -74.81 12.48 24.35
N ALA A 5 -73.67 11.78 24.52
CA ALA A 5 -73.30 10.41 24.91
C ALA A 5 -71.75 10.38 25.20
N CYS A 6 -71.20 9.58 26.15
CA CYS A 6 -70.68 8.18 26.05
C CYS A 6 -69.35 8.06 25.22
N VAL A 7 -68.25 7.31 25.52
CA VAL A 7 -67.99 5.96 26.11
C VAL A 7 -66.47 5.82 26.60
N PRO A 8 -65.80 4.66 26.88
CA PRO A 8 -65.20 4.28 28.18
C PRO A 8 -63.68 3.88 28.21
N THR A 9 -63.24 3.37 29.36
CA THR A 9 -61.96 2.78 29.84
C THR A 9 -61.44 1.54 29.07
N ILE A 10 -60.11 1.27 29.07
CA ILE A 10 -59.46 -0.09 29.11
C ILE A 10 -57.95 -0.01 29.48
N GLY A 11 -57.55 -0.78 30.51
CA GLY A 11 -56.36 -1.65 30.66
C GLY A 11 -54.92 -1.15 30.42
N LEU A 12 -54.15 -0.95 31.50
CA LEU A 12 -52.68 -0.82 31.47
C LEU A 12 -52.03 -2.20 31.74
N VAL A 13 -51.32 -2.75 30.75
CA VAL A 13 -50.46 -3.93 30.89
C VAL A 13 -49.04 -3.46 31.22
N CYS A 14 -48.47 -3.95 32.32
CA CYS A 14 -47.07 -3.72 32.72
C CYS A 14 -46.12 -4.37 31.71
N LEU A 15 -45.46 -3.55 30.88
CA LEU A 15 -44.23 -3.90 30.20
C LEU A 15 -43.05 -3.57 31.12
N ILE A 16 -42.34 -4.62 31.56
CA ILE A 16 -41.04 -4.49 32.23
C ILE A 16 -40.05 -3.96 31.19
N GLY A 17 -39.77 -2.66 31.26
CA GLY A 17 -38.72 -2.02 30.48
C GLY A 17 -37.35 -2.41 31.03
N LEU A 18 -36.62 -3.26 30.29
CA LEU A 18 -35.17 -3.33 30.40
C LEU A 18 -34.59 -2.06 29.78
N GLY A 19 -34.32 -1.08 30.64
CA GLY A 19 -33.58 0.13 30.30
C GLY A 19 -32.24 -0.26 29.70
N HIS A 20 -32.02 0.11 28.44
CA HIS A 20 -30.74 -0.05 27.78
C HIS A 20 -29.74 0.89 28.46
N ALA A 21 -28.72 0.33 29.11
CA ALA A 21 -27.58 1.09 29.58
C ALA A 21 -26.91 1.78 28.37
N PHE A 22 -26.95 3.11 28.36
CA PHE A 22 -26.09 3.90 27.47
C PHE A 22 -24.62 3.70 27.91
N GLY A 23 -23.77 3.19 27.02
CA GLY A 23 -22.33 3.48 27.08
C GLY A 23 -21.33 2.34 27.29
N GLN A 24 -21.71 1.06 27.25
CA GLN A 24 -20.72 -0.03 27.33
C GLN A 24 -20.27 -0.48 25.92
N ALA A 25 -18.95 -0.56 25.70
CA ALA A 25 -18.37 -1.11 24.48
C ALA A 25 -18.80 -2.57 24.29
N PHE A 26 -19.13 -2.96 23.06
CA PHE A 26 -19.44 -4.33 22.71
C PHE A 26 -18.22 -5.22 22.96
N VAL A 27 -18.44 -6.31 23.67
CA VAL A 27 -17.46 -7.37 23.88
C VAL A 27 -17.94 -8.58 23.07
N PRO A 28 -17.18 -9.06 22.07
CA PRO A 28 -17.55 -10.26 21.34
C PRO A 28 -17.61 -11.46 22.30
N PRO A 29 -18.52 -12.43 22.07
CA PRO A 29 -18.54 -13.64 22.87
C PRO A 29 -17.25 -14.43 22.69
N ASP A 30 -16.92 -15.28 23.67
CA ASP A 30 -15.78 -16.19 23.55
C ASP A 30 -15.92 -17.10 22.33
N SER A 31 -14.84 -17.23 21.58
CA SER A 31 -14.76 -18.03 20.36
C SER A 31 -13.90 -19.27 20.57
N PRO A 32 -14.31 -20.44 20.03
CA PRO A 32 -13.42 -21.58 19.87
C PRO A 32 -12.25 -21.30 18.90
N ARG A 33 -12.36 -20.27 18.04
CA ARG A 33 -11.29 -19.85 17.15
C ARG A 33 -10.19 -19.12 17.90
N LEU A 34 -8.95 -19.41 17.52
CA LEU A 34 -7.74 -18.72 17.97
C LEU A 34 -6.90 -18.39 16.74
N THR A 35 -6.36 -17.18 16.69
CA THR A 35 -5.41 -16.77 15.65
C THR A 35 -4.08 -16.40 16.29
N TYR A 36 -3.01 -17.04 15.82
CA TYR A 36 -1.65 -16.77 16.25
C TYR A 36 -0.86 -16.07 15.15
N ASN A 37 -0.08 -15.07 15.55
CA ASN A 37 1.00 -14.52 14.75
C ASN A 37 2.11 -15.57 14.63
N LEU A 38 2.43 -15.95 13.40
CA LEU A 38 3.44 -16.95 13.09
C LEU A 38 4.75 -16.33 12.63
N ASN A 39 4.89 -15.00 12.68
CA ASN A 39 6.05 -14.28 12.15
C ASN A 39 7.35 -14.46 12.94
N LEU A 40 7.25 -14.71 14.25
CA LEU A 40 8.44 -14.69 15.12
C LEU A 40 9.22 -16.01 15.03
N ASP A 41 10.51 -15.93 15.32
CA ASP A 41 11.38 -17.09 15.60
C ASP A 41 11.45 -18.14 14.49
N TRP A 42 11.71 -17.69 13.25
CA TRP A 42 12.09 -18.57 12.16
C TRP A 42 13.60 -18.76 12.10
N ARG A 43 14.02 -19.92 11.61
CA ARG A 43 15.39 -20.23 11.19
C ARG A 43 15.49 -20.15 9.69
N PHE A 44 16.54 -19.53 9.18
CA PHE A 44 16.71 -19.22 7.77
C PHE A 44 18.12 -19.54 7.28
N VAL A 45 18.20 -20.08 6.07
CA VAL A 45 19.45 -20.18 5.31
C VAL A 45 19.22 -19.91 3.82
N LYS A 46 20.13 -19.13 3.21
CA LYS A 46 20.10 -18.76 1.77
C LYS A 46 20.65 -19.89 0.88
N LYS A 47 20.07 -21.08 0.99
CA LYS A 47 20.31 -22.25 0.12
C LYS A 47 19.17 -23.26 0.22
N ASP A 48 19.08 -24.16 -0.75
CA ASP A 48 18.25 -25.36 -0.63
C ASP A 48 18.88 -26.35 0.37
N VAL A 49 18.08 -26.90 1.28
CA VAL A 49 18.50 -27.96 2.20
C VAL A 49 17.43 -29.05 2.23
N PRO A 50 17.48 -30.05 1.34
CA PRO A 50 16.47 -31.10 1.25
C PRO A 50 16.33 -31.91 2.56
N GLU A 51 17.42 -32.17 3.27
CA GLU A 51 17.44 -32.92 4.53
C GLU A 51 16.73 -32.17 5.67
N ALA A 52 16.51 -30.87 5.51
CA ALA A 52 15.83 -30.03 6.46
C ALA A 52 14.31 -30.25 6.49
N ILE A 53 13.76 -31.25 5.76
CA ILE A 53 12.38 -31.69 5.97
C ILE A 53 12.24 -32.53 7.25
N GLU A 54 13.32 -33.18 7.70
CA GLU A 54 13.29 -34.04 8.88
C GLU A 54 13.03 -33.21 10.16
N PRO A 55 12.07 -33.60 11.03
CA PRO A 55 11.70 -32.79 12.20
C PRO A 55 12.86 -32.54 13.17
N ASP A 56 13.76 -33.50 13.31
CA ASP A 56 14.91 -33.51 14.21
C ASP A 56 16.19 -32.93 13.59
N PHE A 57 16.17 -32.52 12.32
CA PHE A 57 17.29 -31.82 11.68
C PHE A 57 17.75 -30.63 12.52
N ASN A 58 19.07 -30.50 12.69
CA ASN A 58 19.68 -29.44 13.48
C ASN A 58 19.84 -28.16 12.66
N ASP A 59 19.01 -27.16 12.97
CA ASP A 59 19.00 -25.82 12.40
C ASP A 59 19.54 -24.75 13.38
N GLY A 60 20.26 -25.17 14.43
CA GLY A 60 20.78 -24.27 15.48
C GLY A 60 21.73 -23.19 14.95
N ASP A 61 22.52 -23.52 13.93
CA ASP A 61 23.47 -22.61 13.29
C ASP A 61 22.83 -21.71 12.21
N TRP A 62 21.54 -21.88 11.93
CA TRP A 62 20.83 -21.06 10.95
C TRP A 62 20.48 -19.69 11.54
N GLN A 63 20.42 -18.69 10.66
CA GLN A 63 20.08 -17.33 11.04
C GLN A 63 18.66 -17.29 11.64
N GLN A 64 18.51 -16.68 12.81
CA GLN A 64 17.20 -16.39 13.36
C GLN A 64 16.63 -15.13 12.69
N VAL A 65 15.39 -15.21 12.19
CA VAL A 65 14.70 -14.11 11.51
C VAL A 65 13.24 -14.03 11.96
N GLY A 66 12.66 -12.83 11.91
CA GLY A 66 11.21 -12.63 12.00
C GLY A 66 10.63 -12.31 10.62
N LEU A 67 9.34 -12.56 10.43
CA LEU A 67 8.60 -12.17 9.23
C LEU A 67 7.91 -10.81 9.40
N PRO A 68 7.68 -10.04 8.32
CA PRO A 68 8.10 -10.30 6.94
C PRO A 68 9.63 -10.37 6.76
N HIS A 69 10.12 -11.32 5.96
CA HIS A 69 11.55 -11.49 5.66
C HIS A 69 11.82 -11.66 4.18
N THR A 70 12.83 -10.95 3.68
CA THR A 70 13.42 -11.18 2.36
C THR A 70 14.92 -11.31 2.48
N TYR A 71 15.50 -12.26 1.77
CA TYR A 71 16.95 -12.43 1.69
C TYR A 71 17.62 -11.51 0.67
N ASN A 72 16.83 -10.65 0.02
CA ASN A 72 17.30 -9.66 -0.94
C ASN A 72 17.42 -8.25 -0.34
N ASP A 73 17.16 -8.07 0.95
CA ASP A 73 17.37 -6.79 1.63
C ASP A 73 18.85 -6.40 1.68
N ILE A 74 19.76 -7.38 1.60
CA ILE A 74 21.22 -7.19 1.66
C ILE A 74 21.90 -7.03 0.29
N ASP A 75 21.22 -7.38 -0.80
CA ASP A 75 21.79 -7.43 -2.16
C ASP A 75 20.94 -6.71 -3.22
N SER A 76 20.12 -5.75 -2.77
CA SER A 76 19.33 -4.83 -3.60
C SER A 76 19.79 -3.38 -3.46
N PHE A 77 19.47 -2.54 -4.44
CA PHE A 77 19.89 -1.13 -4.54
C PHE A 77 21.41 -0.94 -4.50
N ASP A 78 22.18 -1.97 -4.85
CA ASP A 78 23.62 -1.98 -4.67
C ASP A 78 24.39 -1.84 -5.98
N GLY A 79 23.73 -2.10 -7.12
CA GLY A 79 24.28 -1.91 -8.48
C GLY A 79 23.52 -0.85 -9.28
N LEU A 80 24.16 -0.32 -10.33
CA LEU A 80 23.49 0.60 -11.25
C LEU A 80 22.25 -0.04 -11.90
N ILE A 81 21.21 0.77 -12.06
CA ILE A 81 19.94 0.29 -12.61
C ILE A 81 20.08 -0.01 -14.10
N SER A 82 19.23 -0.90 -14.61
CA SER A 82 19.14 -1.18 -16.04
C SER A 82 17.70 -1.04 -16.55
N ARG A 83 17.55 -1.05 -17.87
CA ARG A 83 16.23 -1.14 -18.53
C ARG A 83 15.52 -2.49 -18.29
N SER A 84 16.20 -3.44 -17.64
CA SER A 84 15.65 -4.72 -17.23
C SER A 84 15.54 -4.84 -15.70
N GLY A 85 15.62 -3.72 -14.96
CA GLY A 85 15.65 -3.71 -13.50
C GLY A 85 17.02 -4.06 -12.94
N GLU A 86 17.10 -4.22 -11.62
CA GLU A 86 18.37 -4.56 -10.95
C GLU A 86 18.88 -5.96 -11.36
N VAL A 87 20.16 -6.05 -11.67
CA VAL A 87 20.76 -7.28 -12.21
C VAL A 87 21.53 -8.12 -11.20
N GLN A 88 21.92 -7.54 -10.06
CA GLN A 88 22.84 -8.13 -9.08
C GLN A 88 22.15 -8.88 -7.93
N LEU A 89 20.82 -8.96 -7.95
CA LEU A 89 20.01 -9.59 -6.91
C LEU A 89 20.21 -11.12 -6.87
N TYR A 90 20.34 -11.72 -5.68
CA TYR A 90 20.33 -13.18 -5.55
C TYR A 90 18.94 -13.73 -5.93
N MET A 91 18.91 -14.63 -6.91
CA MET A 91 17.70 -15.31 -7.38
C MET A 91 17.91 -16.82 -7.35
N GLY A 92 17.44 -17.48 -6.31
CA GLY A 92 17.73 -18.88 -6.08
C GLY A 92 17.00 -19.46 -4.88
N PRO A 93 17.33 -20.71 -4.50
CA PRO A 93 16.65 -21.41 -3.44
C PRO A 93 17.08 -20.94 -2.04
N ALA A 94 16.13 -20.97 -1.12
CA ALA A 94 16.33 -20.72 0.29
C ALA A 94 15.44 -21.65 1.13
N THR A 95 15.80 -21.84 2.40
CA THR A 95 15.04 -22.70 3.32
C THR A 95 14.73 -21.98 4.62
N TYR A 96 13.48 -22.09 5.06
CA TYR A 96 12.98 -21.57 6.33
C TYR A 96 12.49 -22.73 7.19
N ARG A 97 12.72 -22.65 8.50
CA ARG A 97 12.19 -23.59 9.49
C ARG A 97 11.56 -22.85 10.67
N LYS A 98 10.46 -23.36 11.18
CA LYS A 98 9.82 -22.84 12.40
C LYS A 98 9.39 -23.96 13.31
N ARG A 99 9.74 -23.83 14.58
CA ARG A 99 9.29 -24.73 15.65
C ARG A 99 8.18 -24.06 16.45
N PHE A 100 7.13 -24.80 16.80
CA PHE A 100 6.06 -24.31 17.67
C PHE A 100 5.38 -25.47 18.42
N GLY A 101 4.77 -25.17 19.56
CA GLY A 101 3.95 -26.11 20.33
C GLY A 101 2.48 -25.75 20.25
N LEU A 102 1.62 -26.76 20.22
CA LEU A 102 0.18 -26.60 20.35
C LEU A 102 -0.30 -27.21 21.66
N PRO A 103 -0.96 -26.45 22.55
CA PRO A 103 -1.48 -27.01 23.80
C PRO A 103 -2.39 -28.22 23.58
N LYS A 104 -2.32 -29.21 24.48
CA LYS A 104 -3.17 -30.42 24.44
C LYS A 104 -4.68 -30.11 24.35
N ALA A 105 -5.10 -28.99 24.96
CA ALA A 105 -6.49 -28.53 24.94
C ALA A 105 -7.01 -28.14 23.54
N LEU A 106 -6.12 -28.02 22.55
CA LEU A 106 -6.47 -27.77 21.14
C LEU A 106 -6.57 -29.05 20.32
N GLY A 107 -6.43 -30.23 20.92
CA GLY A 107 -6.64 -31.51 20.23
C GLY A 107 -8.04 -31.64 19.63
N GLY A 108 -8.15 -32.27 18.47
CA GLY A 108 -9.42 -32.47 17.75
C GLY A 108 -9.96 -31.22 17.04
N ARG A 109 -9.20 -30.11 17.02
CA ARG A 109 -9.53 -28.87 16.32
C ARG A 109 -8.93 -28.85 14.92
N LYS A 110 -9.45 -27.97 14.06
CA LYS A 110 -8.84 -27.68 12.76
C LYS A 110 -7.68 -26.71 12.92
N VAL A 111 -6.62 -26.92 12.15
CA VAL A 111 -5.42 -26.09 12.17
C VAL A 111 -5.06 -25.68 10.75
N PHE A 112 -5.05 -24.37 10.48
CA PHE A 112 -4.75 -23.81 9.18
C PHE A 112 -3.52 -22.90 9.23
N LEU A 113 -2.66 -23.01 8.22
CA LEU A 113 -1.66 -22.00 7.93
C LEU A 113 -2.23 -20.97 6.96
N GLU A 114 -1.89 -19.71 7.19
CA GLU A 114 -2.08 -18.61 6.26
C GLU A 114 -0.75 -17.91 6.01
N PHE A 115 -0.43 -17.68 4.74
CA PHE A 115 0.66 -16.79 4.32
C PHE A 115 0.05 -15.68 3.47
N GLU A 116 0.21 -14.42 3.88
CA GLU A 116 -0.25 -13.26 3.11
C GLU A 116 0.54 -13.11 1.79
N GLY A 117 1.72 -13.71 1.71
CA GLY A 117 2.53 -13.82 0.50
C GLY A 117 3.88 -14.49 0.73
N MET A 118 4.36 -15.11 -0.33
CA MET A 118 5.69 -15.72 -0.45
C MET A 118 6.19 -15.41 -1.86
N ARG A 119 7.50 -15.23 -2.04
CA ARG A 119 8.06 -14.94 -3.37
C ARG A 119 9.23 -15.88 -3.71
N GLN A 120 9.20 -16.61 -4.82
CA GLN A 120 8.10 -16.81 -5.77
C GLN A 120 7.32 -18.10 -5.45
N ALA A 121 8.02 -19.24 -5.41
CA ALA A 121 7.41 -20.56 -5.31
C ALA A 121 8.00 -21.37 -4.15
N ALA A 122 7.16 -22.10 -3.42
CA ALA A 122 7.49 -22.76 -2.16
C ALA A 122 6.86 -24.15 -2.03
N ASN A 123 7.67 -25.13 -1.60
CA ASN A 123 7.21 -26.41 -1.07
C ASN A 123 7.17 -26.35 0.45
N ILE A 124 6.07 -26.81 1.03
CA ILE A 124 5.79 -26.65 2.47
C ILE A 124 5.61 -28.03 3.11
N TYR A 125 6.31 -28.24 4.21
CA TYR A 125 6.32 -29.47 4.97
C TYR A 125 5.98 -29.16 6.43
N VAL A 126 5.23 -30.06 7.06
CA VAL A 126 4.97 -30.04 8.50
C VAL A 126 5.32 -31.41 9.06
N ASN A 127 6.23 -31.45 10.02
CA ASN A 127 6.74 -32.68 10.63
C ASN A 127 7.17 -33.73 9.58
N GLY A 128 7.96 -33.30 8.59
CA GLY A 128 8.45 -34.16 7.49
C GLY A 128 7.42 -34.46 6.39
N ARG A 129 6.12 -34.26 6.63
CA ARG A 129 5.07 -34.49 5.63
C ARG A 129 4.93 -33.29 4.71
N HIS A 130 4.97 -33.50 3.40
CA HIS A 130 4.61 -32.48 2.41
C HIS A 130 3.11 -32.15 2.54
N VAL A 131 2.78 -30.89 2.73
CA VAL A 131 1.41 -30.40 2.95
C VAL A 131 0.94 -29.42 1.88
N GLY A 132 1.83 -28.89 1.04
CA GLY A 132 1.41 -28.01 -0.04
C GLY A 132 2.52 -27.43 -0.91
N LEU A 133 2.07 -26.88 -2.03
CA LEU A 133 2.87 -26.18 -3.04
C LEU A 133 2.20 -24.84 -3.34
N TYR A 134 3.00 -23.77 -3.37
CA TYR A 134 2.58 -22.43 -3.77
C TYR A 134 3.52 -21.90 -4.84
N GLU A 135 2.99 -21.24 -5.89
CA GLU A 135 3.78 -20.96 -7.09
C GLU A 135 3.57 -19.56 -7.68
N ASN A 136 2.38 -18.96 -7.47
CA ASN A 136 2.00 -17.76 -8.20
C ASN A 136 2.69 -16.48 -7.69
N GLY A 137 3.23 -16.47 -6.46
CA GLY A 137 4.01 -15.35 -5.90
C GLY A 137 3.26 -14.04 -5.68
N VAL A 138 1.93 -14.04 -5.81
CA VAL A 138 1.07 -12.85 -5.78
C VAL A 138 0.04 -12.93 -4.67
N THR A 139 -0.75 -14.00 -4.64
CA THR A 139 -1.94 -14.08 -3.78
C THR A 139 -1.61 -14.65 -2.41
N PRO A 140 -2.39 -14.31 -1.37
CA PRO A 140 -2.41 -15.06 -0.13
C PRO A 140 -2.70 -16.55 -0.37
N PHE A 141 -2.23 -17.37 0.55
CA PHE A 141 -2.21 -18.84 0.44
C PHE A 141 -2.58 -19.48 1.78
N GLY A 142 -3.34 -20.58 1.74
CA GLY A 142 -3.75 -21.29 2.95
C GLY A 142 -3.62 -22.81 2.83
N LEU A 143 -3.31 -23.47 3.95
CA LEU A 143 -3.25 -24.94 4.03
C LEU A 143 -3.93 -25.46 5.28
N ASP A 144 -4.69 -26.54 5.14
CA ASP A 144 -5.16 -27.34 6.27
C ASP A 144 -4.04 -28.31 6.67
N ILE A 145 -3.48 -28.11 7.86
CA ILE A 145 -2.38 -28.91 8.40
C ILE A 145 -2.84 -29.77 9.59
N THR A 146 -4.16 -29.92 9.79
CA THR A 146 -4.74 -30.63 10.94
C THR A 146 -4.13 -32.03 11.12
N ASP A 147 -3.99 -32.78 10.04
CA ASP A 147 -3.48 -34.17 10.06
C ASP A 147 -1.94 -34.27 10.08
N ALA A 148 -1.24 -33.13 10.10
CA ALA A 148 0.21 -33.07 10.11
C ALA A 148 0.78 -32.54 11.43
N VAL A 149 -0.05 -31.98 12.31
CA VAL A 149 0.38 -31.41 13.59
C VAL A 149 0.09 -32.31 14.78
N TYR A 150 0.91 -32.16 15.82
CA TYR A 150 0.76 -32.78 17.12
C TYR A 150 0.36 -31.73 18.16
N THR A 151 -0.32 -32.17 19.22
CA THR A 151 -0.68 -31.34 20.38
C THR A 151 -0.07 -31.92 21.66
N GLY A 152 -0.04 -31.14 22.73
CA GLY A 152 0.58 -31.53 24.01
C GLY A 152 2.07 -31.22 24.03
N ASP A 153 2.88 -32.15 24.52
CA ASP A 153 4.32 -31.92 24.78
C ASP A 153 5.19 -32.00 23.51
N HIS A 154 4.57 -32.26 22.35
CA HIS A 154 5.26 -32.35 21.08
C HIS A 154 5.53 -30.96 20.48
N ARG A 155 6.72 -30.80 19.90
CA ARG A 155 7.05 -29.67 19.04
C ARG A 155 6.71 -30.01 17.60
N ASN A 156 5.99 -29.12 16.94
CA ASN A 156 5.77 -29.15 15.50
C ASN A 156 6.87 -28.37 14.79
N VAL A 157 7.20 -28.81 13.58
CA VAL A 157 8.19 -28.16 12.72
C VAL A 157 7.57 -27.89 11.36
N ILE A 158 7.55 -26.62 10.95
CA ILE A 158 7.28 -26.23 9.57
C ILE A 158 8.63 -26.07 8.86
N THR A 159 8.78 -26.67 7.68
CA THR A 159 9.89 -26.41 6.77
C THR A 159 9.33 -25.85 5.47
N ILE A 160 9.88 -24.74 5.00
CA ILE A 160 9.54 -24.13 3.70
C ILE A 160 10.80 -24.05 2.86
N ARG A 161 10.79 -24.75 1.73
CA ARG A 161 11.81 -24.66 0.69
C ARG A 161 11.27 -23.77 -0.41
N ILE A 162 11.86 -22.60 -0.58
CA ILE A 162 11.36 -21.52 -1.45
C ILE A 162 12.41 -21.12 -2.48
N THR A 163 11.97 -20.65 -3.65
CA THR A 163 12.85 -20.07 -4.67
C THR A 163 12.21 -18.85 -5.32
N ASN A 164 13.03 -17.86 -5.66
CA ASN A 164 12.69 -16.73 -6.53
C ASN A 164 13.43 -16.79 -7.88
N ALA A 165 13.99 -17.95 -8.26
CA ALA A 165 14.69 -18.15 -9.52
C ALA A 165 13.88 -17.64 -10.72
N GLN A 166 14.49 -16.88 -11.63
CA GLN A 166 13.75 -16.18 -12.71
C GLN A 166 13.14 -17.14 -13.74
N ASP A 167 13.70 -18.33 -13.87
CA ASP A 167 13.34 -19.38 -14.82
C ASP A 167 12.36 -20.43 -14.24
N TYR A 168 11.81 -20.17 -13.05
CA TYR A 168 10.78 -21.03 -12.47
C TYR A 168 9.60 -21.22 -13.43
N ARG A 169 9.07 -22.44 -13.44
CA ARG A 169 7.93 -22.86 -14.25
C ARG A 169 6.94 -23.54 -13.33
N GLU A 170 5.66 -23.24 -13.52
CA GLU A 170 4.58 -23.88 -12.77
C GLU A 170 4.68 -25.40 -12.94
N ALA A 171 4.66 -26.15 -11.84
CA ALA A 171 4.89 -27.57 -11.81
C ALA A 171 3.86 -28.35 -12.65
N ALA A 172 2.60 -27.91 -12.63
CA ALA A 172 1.51 -28.57 -13.33
C ALA A 172 1.54 -28.40 -14.86
N THR A 173 2.07 -27.28 -15.35
CA THR A 173 1.96 -26.89 -16.78
C THR A 173 3.30 -26.73 -17.49
N GLY A 174 4.41 -26.58 -16.76
CA GLY A 174 5.72 -26.25 -17.31
C GLY A 174 5.82 -24.82 -17.88
N VAL A 175 4.82 -23.98 -17.63
CA VAL A 175 4.72 -22.61 -18.17
C VAL A 175 5.14 -21.60 -17.10
N PRO A 176 5.98 -20.60 -17.43
CA PRO A 176 6.36 -19.56 -16.48
C PRO A 176 5.20 -18.62 -16.20
N PHE A 177 5.17 -18.04 -15.00
CA PHE A 177 4.26 -16.93 -14.70
C PHE A 177 4.72 -15.67 -15.43
N GLN A 178 3.83 -15.06 -16.20
CA GLN A 178 4.18 -13.90 -17.02
C GLN A 178 4.71 -12.72 -16.19
N TRP A 179 4.17 -12.52 -14.98
CA TRP A 179 4.55 -11.46 -14.06
C TRP A 179 5.85 -11.76 -13.28
N GLN A 180 6.37 -12.99 -13.34
CA GLN A 180 7.64 -13.35 -12.71
C GLN A 180 8.81 -12.76 -13.51
N SER A 181 9.04 -11.47 -13.29
CA SER A 181 9.99 -10.69 -14.07
C SER A 181 10.57 -9.57 -13.21
N ARG A 182 11.90 -9.45 -13.22
CA ARG A 182 12.61 -8.45 -12.39
C ARG A 182 12.43 -7.01 -12.88
N ASP A 183 12.11 -6.82 -14.14
CA ASP A 183 11.99 -5.50 -14.78
C ASP A 183 10.70 -4.77 -14.39
N PHE A 184 9.62 -5.50 -14.10
CA PHE A 184 8.34 -4.91 -13.67
C PHE A 184 7.95 -5.27 -12.25
N ASN A 185 8.33 -6.45 -11.76
CA ASN A 185 7.96 -6.91 -10.42
C ASN A 185 9.24 -7.32 -9.70
N PRO A 186 9.99 -6.37 -9.12
CA PRO A 186 11.20 -6.66 -8.35
C PRO A 186 11.05 -7.91 -7.49
N ASN A 187 11.96 -8.86 -7.69
CA ASN A 187 11.75 -10.25 -7.29
C ASN A 187 12.40 -10.56 -5.94
N PHE A 188 12.02 -9.80 -4.91
CA PHE A 188 12.46 -9.97 -3.52
C PHE A 188 11.94 -11.29 -2.98
N GLY A 189 12.80 -12.31 -2.93
CA GLY A 189 12.44 -13.65 -2.52
C GLY A 189 12.29 -13.80 -1.00
N GLY A 190 11.55 -14.81 -0.58
CA GLY A 190 11.35 -15.14 0.83
C GLY A 190 9.90 -15.14 1.28
N LEU A 191 9.71 -15.25 2.59
CA LEU A 191 8.43 -15.13 3.27
C LEU A 191 8.18 -13.63 3.53
N ASN A 192 7.93 -12.90 2.45
CA ASN A 192 8.02 -11.45 2.39
C ASN A 192 6.74 -10.72 2.85
N ARG A 193 5.79 -11.43 3.46
CA ARG A 193 4.59 -10.89 4.11
C ARG A 193 4.28 -11.68 5.38
N ASN A 194 3.21 -11.35 6.08
CA ASN A 194 2.88 -12.00 7.35
C ASN A 194 2.42 -13.45 7.18
N ALA A 195 2.63 -14.24 8.22
CA ALA A 195 2.13 -15.60 8.37
C ALA A 195 1.28 -15.73 9.64
N ARG A 196 0.20 -16.51 9.57
CA ARG A 196 -0.71 -16.77 10.68
C ARG A 196 -1.00 -18.26 10.82
N LEU A 197 -1.33 -18.66 12.03
CA LEU A 197 -1.86 -19.98 12.35
C LEU A 197 -3.26 -19.80 12.92
N HIS A 198 -4.26 -20.41 12.28
CA HIS A 198 -5.64 -20.39 12.73
C HIS A 198 -6.01 -21.75 13.31
N VAL A 199 -6.54 -21.76 14.52
CA VAL A 199 -7.10 -22.96 15.15
C VAL A 199 -8.59 -22.74 15.33
N THR A 200 -9.43 -23.62 14.82
CA THR A 200 -10.90 -23.47 14.87
C THR A 200 -11.58 -24.71 15.45
N GLY A 201 -12.86 -24.58 15.83
CA GLY A 201 -13.71 -25.74 16.06
C GLY A 201 -13.93 -26.56 14.78
N LEU A 202 -14.76 -27.61 14.89
CA LEU A 202 -15.14 -28.48 13.76
C LEU A 202 -16.33 -27.95 12.96
N LEU A 203 -17.10 -27.02 13.53
CA LEU A 203 -18.05 -26.18 12.81
C LEU A 203 -17.47 -24.76 12.77
N TYR A 204 -17.15 -24.25 11.59
CA TYR A 204 -16.38 -23.01 11.46
C TYR A 204 -16.67 -22.26 10.16
N GLN A 205 -16.47 -20.94 10.21
CA GLN A 205 -16.45 -20.05 9.04
C GLN A 205 -15.11 -20.21 8.32
N THR A 206 -15.13 -20.41 7.00
CA THR A 206 -13.90 -20.68 6.24
C THR A 206 -13.02 -19.43 6.11
N LEU A 207 -11.74 -19.61 5.83
CA LEU A 207 -10.83 -18.50 5.52
C LEU A 207 -10.99 -18.09 4.04
N PRO A 208 -10.81 -16.81 3.68
CA PRO A 208 -10.90 -16.35 2.28
C PRO A 208 -9.61 -16.67 1.47
N LEU A 209 -9.06 -17.87 1.66
CA LEU A 209 -7.80 -18.33 1.07
C LEU A 209 -8.08 -19.32 -0.06
N TYR A 210 -8.51 -18.80 -1.20
CA TYR A 210 -8.91 -19.65 -2.32
C TYR A 210 -7.76 -20.53 -2.85
N GLN A 211 -6.53 -19.99 -2.87
CA GLN A 211 -5.36 -20.78 -3.26
C GLN A 211 -5.11 -21.89 -2.23
N ALA A 212 -5.16 -23.13 -2.71
CA ALA A 212 -5.09 -24.41 -1.98
C ALA A 212 -6.31 -24.79 -1.10
N LEU A 213 -6.90 -23.90 -0.29
CA LEU A 213 -8.11 -24.30 0.48
C LEU A 213 -9.38 -24.33 -0.37
N GLY A 214 -9.45 -23.56 -1.47
CA GLY A 214 -10.64 -23.46 -2.31
C GLY A 214 -11.82 -22.74 -1.63
N THR A 215 -11.59 -22.04 -0.53
CA THR A 215 -12.62 -21.41 0.30
C THR A 215 -12.74 -19.91 0.06
N THR A 216 -13.92 -19.36 0.36
CA THR A 216 -14.29 -17.96 0.05
C THR A 216 -14.49 -17.08 1.27
N GLY A 217 -14.61 -17.66 2.46
CA GLY A 217 -14.81 -16.96 3.72
C GLY A 217 -16.07 -16.08 3.75
N VAL A 218 -15.94 -14.89 4.34
CA VAL A 218 -17.04 -13.95 4.56
C VAL A 218 -17.09 -12.89 3.46
N TYR A 219 -18.29 -12.54 2.98
CA TYR A 219 -18.55 -11.42 2.07
C TYR A 219 -19.54 -10.45 2.73
N ILE A 220 -19.15 -9.19 2.84
CA ILE A 220 -19.96 -8.13 3.45
C ILE A 220 -20.17 -7.02 2.42
N TYR A 221 -21.42 -6.65 2.15
CA TYR A 221 -21.72 -5.57 1.24
C TYR A 221 -22.98 -4.79 1.63
N PRO A 222 -23.02 -3.47 1.38
CA PRO A 222 -24.22 -2.66 1.53
C PRO A 222 -25.03 -2.59 0.23
N ASP A 223 -26.36 -2.55 0.35
CA ASP A 223 -27.30 -2.23 -0.73
C ASP A 223 -28.35 -1.20 -0.25
N GLN A 224 -29.16 -0.66 -1.16
CA GLN A 224 -30.24 0.30 -0.88
C GLN A 224 -29.77 1.52 -0.07
N ILE A 225 -28.57 2.01 -0.39
CA ILE A 225 -27.90 3.05 0.40
C ILE A 225 -28.62 4.39 0.25
N SER A 226 -29.04 4.99 1.37
CA SER A 226 -29.47 6.39 1.47
C SER A 226 -28.40 7.20 2.19
N ILE A 227 -27.72 8.06 1.44
CA ILE A 227 -26.70 8.97 1.98
C ILE A 227 -27.33 9.99 2.96
N PRO A 228 -28.45 10.68 2.63
CA PRO A 228 -29.07 11.64 3.53
C PRO A 228 -29.58 11.02 4.84
N ASP A 229 -30.18 9.83 4.76
CA ASP A 229 -30.76 9.16 5.93
C ASP A 229 -29.73 8.34 6.72
N ARG A 230 -28.48 8.26 6.23
CA ARG A 230 -27.40 7.48 6.85
C ARG A 230 -27.80 6.01 7.07
N THR A 231 -28.42 5.42 6.07
CA THR A 231 -28.97 4.06 6.14
C THR A 231 -28.57 3.19 4.95
N ALA A 232 -28.36 1.90 5.19
CA ALA A 232 -28.08 0.89 4.16
C ALA A 232 -28.65 -0.46 4.61
N THR A 233 -29.01 -1.33 3.67
CA THR A 233 -29.26 -2.74 3.97
C THR A 233 -27.91 -3.42 3.91
N VAL A 234 -27.42 -3.91 5.06
CA VAL A 234 -26.13 -4.60 5.12
C VAL A 234 -26.38 -6.09 4.99
N HIS A 235 -25.72 -6.70 4.01
CA HIS A 235 -25.75 -8.12 3.74
C HIS A 235 -24.44 -8.75 4.20
N VAL A 236 -24.54 -9.92 4.81
CA VAL A 236 -23.40 -10.74 5.19
C VAL A 236 -23.65 -12.16 4.72
N GLU A 237 -22.69 -12.69 3.98
CA GLU A 237 -22.63 -14.08 3.54
C GLU A 237 -21.40 -14.72 4.16
N SER A 238 -21.55 -15.86 4.83
CA SER A 238 -20.43 -16.61 5.40
C SER A 238 -20.43 -18.02 4.82
N GLN A 239 -19.31 -18.41 4.20
CA GLN A 239 -19.08 -19.82 3.90
C GLN A 239 -18.73 -20.56 5.20
N VAL A 240 -19.56 -21.54 5.55
CA VAL A 240 -19.44 -22.34 6.78
C VAL A 240 -19.20 -23.79 6.41
N LYS A 241 -18.37 -24.48 7.18
CA LYS A 241 -18.14 -25.91 7.05
C LYS A 241 -18.45 -26.63 8.36
N ASN A 242 -19.25 -27.70 8.26
CA ASN A 242 -19.52 -28.61 9.38
C ASN A 242 -18.67 -29.88 9.23
N GLN A 243 -17.87 -30.20 10.22
CA GLN A 243 -17.08 -31.43 10.33
C GLN A 243 -17.19 -32.04 11.73
N THR A 244 -18.30 -31.80 12.43
CA THR A 244 -18.51 -32.26 13.80
C THR A 244 -18.78 -33.76 13.91
N GLY A 245 -18.98 -34.46 12.78
CA GLY A 245 -19.44 -35.85 12.74
C GLY A 245 -20.95 -35.98 12.93
N THR A 246 -21.68 -34.87 13.10
CA THR A 246 -23.12 -34.84 13.34
C THR A 246 -23.77 -33.69 12.58
N GLN A 247 -25.08 -33.80 12.41
CA GLN A 247 -25.90 -32.72 11.90
C GLN A 247 -26.01 -31.59 12.93
N GLN A 248 -25.94 -30.34 12.48
CA GLN A 248 -25.89 -29.15 13.33
C GLN A 248 -26.86 -28.09 12.82
N LEU A 249 -27.76 -27.62 13.67
CA LEU A 249 -28.61 -26.46 13.37
C LEU A 249 -27.81 -25.18 13.67
N VAL A 250 -27.49 -24.42 12.63
CA VAL A 250 -26.56 -23.29 12.69
C VAL A 250 -27.26 -21.99 12.31
N THR A 251 -27.07 -20.94 13.11
CA THR A 251 -27.56 -19.59 12.80
C THR A 251 -26.39 -18.62 12.72
N LEU A 252 -26.36 -17.80 11.67
CA LEU A 252 -25.40 -16.71 11.50
C LEU A 252 -25.93 -15.43 12.15
N GLU A 253 -25.33 -15.01 13.26
CA GLU A 253 -25.54 -13.69 13.86
C GLU A 253 -24.47 -12.71 13.37
N VAL A 254 -24.87 -11.46 13.13
CA VAL A 254 -24.01 -10.35 12.72
C VAL A 254 -24.10 -9.23 13.73
N VAL A 255 -22.95 -8.67 14.11
CA VAL A 255 -22.84 -7.50 14.97
C VAL A 255 -21.93 -6.46 14.32
N ILE A 256 -22.44 -5.24 14.11
CA ILE A 256 -21.69 -4.12 13.52
C ILE A 256 -21.30 -3.15 14.63
N VAL A 257 -20.02 -2.84 14.73
CA VAL A 257 -19.43 -2.07 15.83
C VAL A 257 -18.56 -0.94 15.27
N GLN A 258 -18.65 0.23 15.90
CA GLN A 258 -17.77 1.37 15.62
C GLN A 258 -16.34 1.11 16.14
N PRO A 259 -15.32 1.86 15.66
CA PRO A 259 -13.95 1.72 16.17
C PRO A 259 -13.78 1.97 17.68
N ASP A 260 -14.68 2.74 18.30
CA ASP A 260 -14.70 2.99 19.74
C ASP A 260 -15.38 1.86 20.55
N GLY A 261 -15.81 0.79 19.89
CA GLY A 261 -16.51 -0.34 20.48
C GLY A 261 -18.02 -0.18 20.57
N LYS A 262 -18.61 0.94 20.12
CA LYS A 262 -20.07 1.14 20.20
C LYS A 262 -20.83 0.27 19.20
N LEU A 263 -21.83 -0.46 19.70
CA LEU A 263 -22.76 -1.24 18.89
C LEU A 263 -23.63 -0.35 17.98
N ILE A 264 -23.74 -0.72 16.70
CA ILE A 264 -24.59 -0.05 15.69
C ILE A 264 -25.78 -0.89 15.30
N ALA A 265 -25.56 -2.19 15.05
CA ALA A 265 -26.61 -3.12 14.70
C ALA A 265 -26.27 -4.53 15.16
N ARG A 266 -27.30 -5.30 15.46
CA ARG A 266 -27.26 -6.74 15.69
C ARG A 266 -28.45 -7.37 14.99
N PHE A 267 -28.20 -8.40 14.19
CA PHE A 267 -29.24 -9.13 13.45
C PHE A 267 -28.76 -10.55 13.14
N GLU A 268 -29.65 -11.43 12.72
CA GLU A 268 -29.33 -12.83 12.41
C GLU A 268 -30.05 -13.31 11.16
N GLY A 269 -29.50 -14.36 10.56
CA GLY A 269 -30.08 -15.09 9.44
C GLY A 269 -31.11 -16.14 9.87
N GLN A 270 -31.62 -16.87 8.88
CA GLN A 270 -32.39 -18.09 9.17
C GLN A 270 -31.43 -19.18 9.67
N SER A 271 -31.91 -20.02 10.60
CA SER A 271 -31.19 -21.23 10.97
C SER A 271 -31.12 -22.19 9.78
N TYR A 272 -29.95 -22.79 9.57
CA TYR A 272 -29.67 -23.75 8.53
C TYR A 272 -29.22 -25.07 9.15
N ASP A 273 -29.83 -26.16 8.72
CA ASP A 273 -29.57 -27.49 9.25
C ASP A 273 -28.46 -28.17 8.44
N MET A 274 -27.21 -28.04 8.91
CA MET A 274 -26.01 -28.49 8.19
C MET A 274 -25.70 -29.96 8.49
N VAL A 275 -25.61 -30.80 7.47
CA VAL A 275 -25.16 -32.19 7.64
C VAL A 275 -23.63 -32.26 7.82
N ASP A 276 -23.14 -33.38 8.33
CA ASP A 276 -21.69 -33.58 8.47
C ASP A 276 -20.98 -33.55 7.10
N GLY A 277 -19.82 -32.90 7.05
CA GLY A 277 -19.02 -32.70 5.85
C GLY A 277 -19.50 -31.57 4.93
N GLU A 278 -20.69 -31.00 5.16
CA GLU A 278 -21.27 -29.96 4.31
C GLU A 278 -20.47 -28.65 4.36
N THR A 279 -20.39 -27.98 3.21
CA THR A 279 -19.99 -26.57 3.11
C THR A 279 -21.14 -25.77 2.50
N ALA A 280 -21.67 -24.80 3.24
CA ALA A 280 -22.82 -24.00 2.85
C ALA A 280 -22.53 -22.49 3.00
N ILE A 281 -23.29 -21.67 2.28
CA ILE A 281 -23.29 -20.21 2.47
C ILE A 281 -24.48 -19.86 3.38
N LEU A 282 -24.21 -19.40 4.58
CA LEU A 282 -25.22 -18.83 5.47
C LEU A 282 -25.31 -17.32 5.25
N THR A 283 -26.51 -16.77 5.31
CA THR A 283 -26.75 -15.35 5.01
C THR A 283 -27.52 -14.67 6.14
N ALA A 284 -27.20 -13.41 6.37
CA ALA A 284 -27.90 -12.52 7.30
C ALA A 284 -27.95 -11.11 6.70
N GLN A 285 -29.06 -10.40 6.90
CA GLN A 285 -29.20 -9.03 6.41
C GLN A 285 -30.13 -8.21 7.29
N ALA A 286 -29.87 -6.90 7.39
CA ALA A 286 -30.78 -5.97 8.03
C ALA A 286 -30.65 -4.56 7.47
N ARG A 287 -31.73 -3.78 7.58
CA ARG A 287 -31.68 -2.33 7.38
C ARG A 287 -31.00 -1.70 8.60
N VAL A 288 -29.83 -1.08 8.37
CA VAL A 288 -29.02 -0.42 9.41
C VAL A 288 -29.12 1.09 9.27
N SER A 289 -29.22 1.79 10.40
CA SER A 289 -29.29 3.25 10.48
C SER A 289 -28.12 3.84 11.26
N GLY A 290 -27.88 5.14 11.12
CA GLY A 290 -26.78 5.83 11.80
C GLY A 290 -25.39 5.53 11.22
N LEU A 291 -25.33 5.01 10.00
CA LEU A 291 -24.07 4.70 9.33
C LEU A 291 -23.27 5.97 9.01
N ARG A 292 -21.95 5.87 9.08
CA ARG A 292 -20.99 6.84 8.56
C ARG A 292 -20.30 6.13 7.40
N PHE A 293 -20.48 6.66 6.20
CA PHE A 293 -20.02 6.00 4.98
C PHE A 293 -18.55 6.30 4.73
N TRP A 294 -17.82 5.31 4.24
CA TRP A 294 -16.42 5.42 3.86
C TRP A 294 -16.29 6.26 2.58
N ASP A 295 -15.36 7.21 2.57
CA ASP A 295 -14.82 7.87 1.37
C ASP A 295 -13.42 8.44 1.64
N PRO A 296 -12.69 8.99 0.64
CA PRO A 296 -11.32 9.46 0.82
C PRO A 296 -11.12 10.56 1.88
N GLU A 297 -12.14 11.35 2.16
CA GLU A 297 -12.10 12.41 3.17
C GLU A 297 -12.60 11.94 4.53
N ASP A 298 -13.40 10.87 4.54
CA ASP A 298 -13.91 10.21 5.72
C ASP A 298 -13.79 8.68 5.61
N PRO A 299 -12.58 8.10 5.80
CA PRO A 299 -12.35 6.67 5.61
C PRO A 299 -12.86 5.84 6.80
N TYR A 300 -14.14 5.96 7.13
CA TYR A 300 -14.72 5.34 8.31
C TYR A 300 -14.87 3.83 8.13
N LEU A 301 -14.26 3.08 9.05
CA LEU A 301 -14.30 1.62 9.10
C LEU A 301 -15.11 1.14 10.31
N TYR A 302 -15.74 -0.02 10.15
CA TYR A 302 -16.47 -0.76 11.17
C TYR A 302 -15.80 -2.10 11.42
N ASP A 303 -15.90 -2.59 12.65
CA ASP A 303 -15.70 -4.00 12.94
C ASP A 303 -17.04 -4.74 12.80
N VAL A 304 -17.10 -5.67 11.85
CA VAL A 304 -18.26 -6.54 11.63
C VAL A 304 -17.92 -7.93 12.17
N TYR A 305 -18.58 -8.32 13.25
CA TYR A 305 -18.46 -9.65 13.83
C TYR A 305 -19.51 -10.58 13.24
N THR A 306 -19.09 -11.75 12.79
CA THR A 306 -19.94 -12.85 12.35
C THR A 306 -19.82 -14.01 13.33
N ILE A 307 -20.94 -14.42 13.90
CA ILE A 307 -21.01 -15.34 15.03
C ILE A 307 -21.88 -16.53 14.62
N LEU A 308 -21.32 -17.74 14.65
CA LEU A 308 -22.08 -18.97 14.43
C LEU A 308 -22.65 -19.47 15.76
N ARG A 309 -23.98 -19.53 15.84
CA ARG A 309 -24.72 -20.07 16.99
C ARG A 309 -25.28 -21.45 16.67
N THR A 310 -25.21 -22.34 17.64
CA THR A 310 -25.91 -23.64 17.68
C THR A 310 -26.66 -23.77 19.00
N GLU A 311 -27.41 -24.87 19.16
CA GLU A 311 -28.03 -25.21 20.45
C GLU A 311 -26.98 -25.39 21.57
N ASP A 312 -25.78 -25.85 21.22
CA ASP A 312 -24.65 -26.06 22.13
C ASP A 312 -23.87 -24.78 22.49
N GLY A 313 -24.20 -23.65 21.84
CA GLY A 313 -23.60 -22.33 22.13
C GLY A 313 -22.92 -21.67 20.92
N ILE A 314 -21.77 -21.02 21.15
CA ILE A 314 -21.00 -20.34 20.10
C ILE A 314 -20.01 -21.32 19.48
N ALA A 315 -20.16 -21.58 18.17
CA ALA A 315 -19.27 -22.45 17.43
C ALA A 315 -18.04 -21.71 16.88
N ASP A 316 -18.23 -20.45 16.47
CA ASP A 316 -17.17 -19.65 15.86
C ASP A 316 -17.52 -18.15 15.87
N VAL A 317 -16.49 -17.31 15.96
CA VAL A 317 -16.60 -15.85 15.84
C VAL A 317 -15.47 -15.38 14.93
N LEU A 318 -15.80 -14.53 13.96
CA LEU A 318 -14.84 -13.90 13.07
C LEU A 318 -15.09 -12.40 13.03
N LYS A 319 -14.01 -11.62 13.01
CA LYS A 319 -14.05 -10.17 12.85
C LYS A 319 -13.54 -9.78 11.47
N THR A 320 -14.33 -9.02 10.73
CA THR A 320 -13.91 -8.36 9.49
C THR A 320 -14.01 -6.85 9.66
N THR A 321 -12.90 -6.14 9.48
CA THR A 321 -12.89 -4.67 9.45
C THR A 321 -13.16 -4.19 8.02
N THR A 322 -14.21 -3.40 7.83
CA THR A 322 -14.63 -2.91 6.49
C THR A 322 -15.41 -1.59 6.58
N GLY A 323 -15.57 -0.90 5.45
CA GLY A 323 -16.33 0.35 5.32
C GLY A 323 -17.48 0.22 4.34
N PHE A 324 -18.57 0.94 4.59
CA PHE A 324 -19.72 0.96 3.68
C PHE A 324 -19.66 2.20 2.80
N ARG A 325 -19.78 2.04 1.48
CA ARG A 325 -19.84 3.17 0.55
C ARG A 325 -20.74 2.87 -0.63
N LYS A 326 -21.34 3.92 -1.20
CA LYS A 326 -22.04 3.87 -2.48
C LYS A 326 -21.11 4.33 -3.58
N THR A 327 -21.01 3.59 -4.67
CA THR A 327 -20.20 3.96 -5.83
C THR A 327 -21.04 4.06 -7.10
N ALA A 328 -20.61 4.92 -8.01
CA ALA A 328 -21.10 4.92 -9.39
C ALA A 328 -19.98 5.35 -10.35
N PHE A 329 -19.90 4.67 -11.49
CA PHE A 329 -18.94 4.91 -12.55
C PHE A 329 -19.72 5.43 -13.76
N LYS A 330 -19.57 6.72 -14.07
CA LYS A 330 -20.39 7.40 -15.08
C LYS A 330 -19.53 7.84 -16.27
N GLY A 331 -20.11 7.83 -17.45
CA GLY A 331 -19.59 8.55 -18.61
C GLY A 331 -20.28 9.89 -18.84
N GLY A 332 -19.75 10.65 -19.78
CA GLY A 332 -20.39 11.84 -20.35
C GLY A 332 -19.72 13.16 -20.00
N VAL A 333 -19.92 14.14 -20.87
CA VAL A 333 -19.40 15.51 -20.70
C VAL A 333 -19.96 16.16 -19.43
N GLY A 334 -19.08 16.69 -18.58
CA GLY A 334 -19.40 17.41 -17.35
C GLY A 334 -19.94 16.57 -16.19
N LYS A 335 -20.25 15.28 -16.42
CA LYS A 335 -20.91 14.39 -15.44
C LYS A 335 -20.29 12.99 -15.35
N GLY A 336 -19.28 12.71 -16.17
CA GLY A 336 -18.54 11.45 -16.12
C GLY A 336 -17.59 11.40 -14.92
N GLY A 337 -17.06 10.21 -14.66
CA GLY A 337 -16.10 9.95 -13.61
C GLY A 337 -16.64 9.11 -12.46
N VAL A 338 -15.88 9.12 -11.37
CA VAL A 338 -16.13 8.28 -10.20
C VAL A 338 -16.95 9.07 -9.20
N TYR A 339 -18.01 8.45 -8.69
CA TYR A 339 -18.85 9.02 -7.65
C TYR A 339 -18.79 8.12 -6.42
N ILE A 340 -18.55 8.73 -5.26
CA ILE A 340 -18.58 8.05 -3.96
C ILE A 340 -19.55 8.81 -3.06
N ASN A 341 -20.51 8.11 -2.48
CA ASN A 341 -21.55 8.69 -1.62
C ASN A 341 -22.27 9.87 -2.30
N ASP A 342 -22.63 9.67 -3.57
CA ASP A 342 -23.29 10.64 -4.47
C ASP A 342 -22.47 11.89 -4.83
N ARG A 343 -21.18 11.95 -4.46
CA ARG A 343 -20.26 13.05 -4.77
C ARG A 343 -19.23 12.65 -5.83
N PHE A 344 -18.97 13.53 -6.79
CA PHE A 344 -17.88 13.34 -7.75
C PHE A 344 -16.52 13.37 -7.03
N VAL A 345 -15.66 12.40 -7.35
CA VAL A 345 -14.30 12.31 -6.82
C VAL A 345 -13.34 12.25 -8.00
N TYR A 346 -12.48 13.28 -8.12
CA TYR A 346 -11.36 13.23 -9.04
C TYR A 346 -10.23 12.39 -8.43
N LEU A 347 -9.75 11.39 -9.16
CA LEU A 347 -8.66 10.55 -8.69
C LEU A 347 -7.33 11.26 -8.96
N ARG A 348 -6.53 11.46 -7.91
CA ARG A 348 -5.22 12.11 -8.00
C ARG A 348 -4.22 11.30 -7.20
N GLY A 349 -3.18 10.81 -7.84
CA GLY A 349 -2.13 10.10 -7.13
C GLY A 349 -1.15 9.39 -8.03
N TYR A 350 -0.91 8.12 -7.74
CA TYR A 350 0.31 7.45 -8.17
C TYR A 350 0.07 6.04 -8.69
N ALA A 351 0.96 5.57 -9.56
CA ALA A 351 1.02 4.16 -9.95
C ALA A 351 2.23 3.52 -9.27
N GLN A 352 2.03 2.78 -8.17
CA GLN A 352 3.12 2.22 -7.35
C GLN A 352 3.35 0.74 -7.66
N ARG A 353 4.60 0.28 -7.57
CA ARG A 353 4.87 -1.16 -7.65
C ARG A 353 4.38 -1.87 -6.41
N SER A 354 3.82 -3.06 -6.59
CA SER A 354 3.34 -3.90 -5.48
C SER A 354 4.47 -4.53 -4.66
N ALA A 355 5.70 -4.52 -5.16
CA ALA A 355 6.88 -4.84 -4.35
C ALA A 355 7.13 -3.77 -3.27
N ASN A 356 6.77 -2.51 -3.57
CA ASN A 356 6.80 -1.34 -2.70
C ASN A 356 8.07 -1.24 -1.82
N GLU A 357 9.20 -1.66 -2.36
CA GLU A 357 10.43 -1.95 -1.61
C GLU A 357 11.11 -0.70 -1.06
N TRP A 358 11.94 -0.89 -0.02
CA TRP A 358 12.80 0.13 0.58
C TRP A 358 14.27 -0.29 0.46
N ALA A 359 15.17 0.65 0.16
CA ALA A 359 16.55 0.30 -0.22
C ALA A 359 17.36 -0.52 0.83
N ALA A 360 17.08 -0.35 2.12
CA ALA A 360 17.81 -1.02 3.21
C ALA A 360 17.15 -2.30 3.76
N ILE A 361 15.85 -2.47 3.48
CA ILE A 361 15.00 -3.50 4.11
C ILE A 361 14.18 -4.31 3.08
N GLY A 362 14.35 -4.03 1.78
CA GLY A 362 13.71 -4.74 0.68
C GLY A 362 12.19 -4.59 0.64
N GLY A 363 11.50 -5.56 0.05
CA GLY A 363 10.03 -5.65 -0.03
C GLY A 363 9.37 -6.41 1.12
N ALA A 364 10.07 -6.60 2.24
CA ALA A 364 9.58 -7.33 3.41
C ALA A 364 9.80 -6.50 4.68
N TYR A 365 8.89 -5.59 4.94
CA TYR A 365 8.97 -4.65 6.06
C TYR A 365 7.70 -4.67 6.93
N PRO A 366 7.79 -4.23 8.20
CA PRO A 366 6.68 -4.31 9.15
C PRO A 366 5.43 -3.52 8.76
N ASP A 367 4.26 -3.99 9.21
CA ASP A 367 2.93 -3.42 8.95
C ASP A 367 2.84 -1.89 9.11
N TRP A 368 3.50 -1.33 10.13
CA TRP A 368 3.43 0.12 10.41
C TRP A 368 4.07 0.99 9.33
N LEU A 369 5.01 0.46 8.55
CA LEU A 369 5.63 1.20 7.43
C LEU A 369 4.71 1.29 6.21
N HIS A 370 3.74 0.38 6.05
CA HIS A 370 2.69 0.53 5.05
C HIS A 370 1.77 1.72 5.40
N GLY A 371 1.44 1.89 6.69
CA GLY A 371 0.75 3.08 7.19
C GLY A 371 1.58 4.36 7.04
N PHE A 372 2.90 4.26 7.16
CA PHE A 372 3.82 5.38 6.89
C PHE A 372 3.76 5.82 5.42
N ASP A 373 3.83 4.86 4.49
CA ASP A 373 3.71 5.12 3.05
C ASP A 373 2.33 5.73 2.70
N ALA A 374 1.23 5.16 3.21
CA ALA A 374 -0.12 5.67 3.00
C ALA A 374 -0.30 7.09 3.56
N ARG A 375 0.29 7.40 4.73
CA ARG A 375 0.29 8.74 5.29
C ARG A 375 0.97 9.74 4.37
N LEU A 376 2.16 9.43 3.85
CA LEU A 376 2.85 10.33 2.92
C LEU A 376 2.04 10.56 1.64
N VAL A 377 1.33 9.55 1.14
CA VAL A 377 0.42 9.72 0.00
C VAL A 377 -0.72 10.68 0.33
N ARG A 378 -1.33 10.59 1.53
CA ARG A 378 -2.39 11.54 1.92
C ARG A 378 -1.86 12.93 2.26
N GLU A 379 -0.67 13.04 2.83
CA GLU A 379 0.00 14.32 3.10
C GLU A 379 0.36 15.09 1.82
N SER A 380 0.47 14.41 0.67
CA SER A 380 0.54 15.07 -0.65
C SER A 380 -0.84 15.36 -1.27
N HIS A 381 -1.92 15.21 -0.50
CA HIS A 381 -3.33 15.32 -0.91
C HIS A 381 -3.76 14.33 -2.02
N ALA A 382 -2.94 13.33 -2.34
CA ALA A 382 -3.31 12.25 -3.24
C ALA A 382 -4.33 11.31 -2.56
N ASN A 383 -5.29 10.78 -3.33
CA ASN A 383 -6.37 9.90 -2.87
C ASN A 383 -6.48 8.61 -3.68
N TYR A 384 -5.47 8.29 -4.49
CA TYR A 384 -5.54 7.23 -5.49
C TYR A 384 -4.18 6.55 -5.68
N ILE A 385 -4.17 5.22 -5.62
CA ILE A 385 -3.03 4.37 -6.02
C ILE A 385 -3.49 3.34 -7.03
N ARG A 386 -2.75 3.20 -8.13
CA ARG A 386 -2.76 1.98 -8.94
C ARG A 386 -1.58 1.10 -8.55
N TRP A 387 -1.86 -0.15 -8.24
CA TRP A 387 -0.81 -1.15 -8.01
C TRP A 387 -0.32 -1.74 -9.33
N MET A 388 1.00 -1.92 -9.44
CA MET A 388 1.67 -2.33 -10.68
C MET A 388 2.59 -3.55 -10.44
N HIS A 389 2.50 -4.62 -11.22
CA HIS A 389 1.33 -5.05 -12.02
C HIS A 389 0.76 -6.36 -11.48
N ILE A 390 0.93 -6.57 -10.18
CA ILE A 390 0.36 -7.69 -9.43
C ILE A 390 -0.46 -7.15 -8.25
N ALA A 391 -1.34 -7.97 -7.69
CA ALA A 391 -2.12 -7.58 -6.51
C ALA A 391 -1.22 -6.98 -5.40
N PRO A 392 -1.70 -5.96 -4.66
CA PRO A 392 -0.93 -5.34 -3.59
C PRO A 392 -0.59 -6.33 -2.47
N ASN A 393 0.32 -5.92 -1.59
CA ASN A 393 0.44 -6.55 -0.29
C ASN A 393 -0.88 -6.34 0.50
N PRO A 394 -1.40 -7.35 1.22
CA PRO A 394 -2.55 -7.16 2.10
C PRO A 394 -2.45 -5.96 3.05
N GLN A 395 -1.25 -5.65 3.53
CA GLN A 395 -1.02 -4.51 4.43
C GLN A 395 -1.12 -3.16 3.71
N ASP A 396 -0.65 -3.07 2.47
CA ASP A 396 -0.84 -1.87 1.65
C ASP A 396 -2.33 -1.61 1.41
N ALA A 397 -3.12 -2.66 1.13
CA ALA A 397 -4.54 -2.53 0.90
C ALA A 397 -5.30 -2.09 2.17
N ARG A 398 -4.96 -2.64 3.34
CA ARG A 398 -5.52 -2.21 4.63
C ARG A 398 -5.13 -0.77 4.97
N ALA A 399 -3.88 -0.39 4.74
CA ALA A 399 -3.46 1.01 4.93
C ALA A 399 -4.26 1.95 4.00
N CYS A 400 -4.54 1.55 2.76
CA CYS A 400 -5.40 2.33 1.87
C CYS A 400 -6.85 2.45 2.38
N ASP A 401 -7.39 1.38 2.99
CA ASP A 401 -8.71 1.41 3.64
C ASP A 401 -8.74 2.42 4.80
N GLU A 402 -7.71 2.42 5.65
CA GLU A 402 -7.60 3.29 6.83
C GLU A 402 -7.35 4.76 6.48
N PHE A 403 -6.58 5.03 5.43
CA PHE A 403 -6.16 6.38 5.04
C PHE A 403 -7.03 7.01 3.95
N GLY A 404 -8.01 6.29 3.41
CA GLY A 404 -8.91 6.83 2.38
C GLY A 404 -8.25 6.96 1.01
N ILE A 405 -7.53 5.93 0.57
CA ILE A 405 -6.81 5.92 -0.71
C ILE A 405 -7.48 4.91 -1.64
N ILE A 406 -8.14 5.37 -2.70
CA ILE A 406 -8.79 4.51 -3.70
C ILE A 406 -7.73 3.67 -4.44
N GLN A 407 -8.04 2.40 -4.69
CA GLN A 407 -7.10 1.46 -5.29
C GLN A 407 -7.59 0.89 -6.62
N VAL A 408 -6.66 0.78 -7.57
CA VAL A 408 -6.73 -0.19 -8.68
C VAL A 408 -5.91 -1.42 -8.30
N CYS A 409 -6.57 -2.58 -8.26
CA CYS A 409 -6.00 -3.85 -7.88
C CYS A 409 -5.92 -4.79 -9.10
N PRO A 410 -4.73 -5.03 -9.68
CA PRO A 410 -4.58 -5.99 -10.76
C PRO A 410 -4.54 -7.43 -10.24
N ALA A 411 -4.68 -8.39 -11.16
CA ALA A 411 -4.34 -9.79 -10.90
C ALA A 411 -2.81 -9.98 -10.92
N GLY A 412 -2.28 -10.39 -12.07
CA GLY A 412 -0.86 -10.44 -12.36
C GLY A 412 -0.62 -10.29 -13.85
N ASP A 413 0.20 -9.32 -14.23
CA ASP A 413 0.62 -9.09 -15.61
C ASP A 413 2.09 -8.63 -15.64
N LYS A 414 2.69 -8.74 -16.82
CA LYS A 414 3.85 -7.95 -17.20
C LYS A 414 3.39 -6.77 -18.05
N GLU A 415 3.23 -6.97 -19.36
CA GLU A 415 2.84 -5.92 -20.30
C GLU A 415 2.37 -6.49 -21.65
N ARG A 416 1.61 -7.59 -21.65
CA ARG A 416 0.96 -8.11 -22.87
C ARG A 416 -0.23 -8.99 -22.53
N ASP A 417 -1.13 -9.18 -23.50
CA ASP A 417 -2.16 -10.19 -23.35
C ASP A 417 -1.54 -11.59 -23.18
N ALA A 418 -2.03 -12.33 -22.19
CA ALA A 418 -1.56 -13.68 -21.92
C ALA A 418 -2.40 -14.67 -22.73
N THR A 419 -1.83 -15.81 -23.13
CA THR A 419 -2.55 -16.84 -23.89
C THR A 419 -2.30 -18.22 -23.30
N GLY A 420 -3.20 -19.17 -23.60
CA GLY A 420 -3.08 -20.55 -23.13
C GLY A 420 -2.95 -20.64 -21.60
N PRO A 421 -2.05 -21.47 -21.06
CA PRO A 421 -1.89 -21.63 -19.62
C PRO A 421 -1.59 -20.34 -18.85
N GLN A 422 -0.88 -19.37 -19.43
CA GLN A 422 -0.60 -18.09 -18.75
C GLN A 422 -1.88 -17.28 -18.51
N TRP A 423 -2.86 -17.37 -19.40
CA TRP A 423 -4.15 -16.73 -19.20
C TRP A 423 -4.93 -17.40 -18.06
N GLN A 424 -4.90 -18.74 -17.99
CA GLN A 424 -5.50 -19.47 -16.86
C GLN A 424 -4.85 -19.07 -15.53
N GLN A 425 -3.52 -19.02 -15.47
CA GLN A 425 -2.79 -18.55 -14.29
C GLN A 425 -3.26 -17.15 -13.86
N ARG A 426 -3.46 -16.22 -14.81
CA ARG A 426 -3.96 -14.87 -14.52
C ARG A 426 -5.39 -14.90 -13.96
N MET A 427 -6.28 -15.70 -14.55
CA MET A 427 -7.66 -15.87 -14.07
C MET A 427 -7.71 -16.44 -12.65
N GLU A 428 -6.88 -17.44 -12.33
CA GLU A 428 -6.79 -18.00 -10.97
C GLU A 428 -6.26 -16.98 -9.96
N VAL A 429 -5.24 -16.22 -10.34
CA VAL A 429 -4.73 -15.11 -9.50
C VAL A 429 -5.82 -14.07 -9.29
N MET A 430 -6.57 -13.66 -10.32
CA MET A 430 -7.67 -12.71 -10.18
C MET A 430 -8.76 -13.26 -9.25
N LYS A 431 -9.12 -14.53 -9.40
CA LYS A 431 -10.11 -15.21 -8.56
C LYS A 431 -9.73 -15.16 -7.08
N ALA A 432 -8.51 -15.60 -6.76
CA ALA A 432 -8.01 -15.57 -5.39
C ALA A 432 -7.87 -14.13 -4.85
N THR A 433 -7.48 -13.18 -5.72
CA THR A 433 -7.38 -11.75 -5.38
C THR A 433 -8.74 -11.17 -5.01
N ILE A 434 -9.77 -11.34 -5.85
CA ILE A 434 -11.12 -10.85 -5.57
C ILE A 434 -11.65 -11.44 -4.27
N ILE A 435 -11.52 -12.76 -4.07
CA ILE A 435 -12.03 -13.43 -2.87
C ILE A 435 -11.38 -12.86 -1.60
N TYR A 436 -10.07 -12.65 -1.61
CA TYR A 436 -9.35 -12.14 -0.45
C TYR A 436 -9.66 -10.67 -0.16
N TYR A 437 -9.82 -9.86 -1.21
CA TYR A 437 -9.90 -8.41 -1.10
C TYR A 437 -11.31 -7.81 -1.22
N ARG A 438 -12.35 -8.60 -1.52
CA ARG A 438 -13.72 -8.09 -1.77
C ARG A 438 -14.38 -7.35 -0.60
N ASN A 439 -13.84 -7.44 0.62
CA ASN A 439 -14.28 -6.66 1.78
C ASN A 439 -13.50 -5.34 1.97
N SER A 440 -12.49 -5.04 1.16
CA SER A 440 -11.75 -3.77 1.22
C SER A 440 -12.58 -2.63 0.60
N PRO A 441 -12.99 -1.60 1.36
CA PRO A 441 -13.76 -0.48 0.80
C PRO A 441 -12.96 0.35 -0.21
N SER A 442 -11.64 0.42 -0.08
CA SER A 442 -10.84 1.29 -0.93
C SER A 442 -10.54 0.74 -2.32
N ILE A 443 -10.62 -0.59 -2.53
CA ILE A 443 -10.52 -1.17 -3.87
C ILE A 443 -11.81 -0.88 -4.63
N LEU A 444 -11.72 -0.06 -5.68
CA LEU A 444 -12.83 0.29 -6.56
C LEU A 444 -12.67 -0.27 -7.97
N PHE A 445 -11.45 -0.67 -8.34
CA PHE A 445 -11.14 -1.15 -9.68
C PHE A 445 -10.37 -2.46 -9.61
N TRP A 446 -10.86 -3.45 -10.35
CA TRP A 446 -10.12 -4.66 -10.67
C TRP A 446 -9.46 -4.47 -12.05
N GLU A 447 -8.14 -4.67 -12.13
CA GLU A 447 -7.40 -4.49 -13.39
C GLU A 447 -7.08 -5.85 -14.04
N ALA A 448 -7.73 -6.10 -15.19
CA ALA A 448 -7.60 -7.32 -15.99
C ALA A 448 -6.26 -7.42 -16.74
N GLY A 449 -5.55 -6.30 -16.92
CA GLY A 449 -4.27 -6.26 -17.60
C GLY A 449 -3.57 -4.90 -17.52
N ASN A 450 -2.25 -4.93 -17.46
CA ASN A 450 -1.40 -3.78 -17.72
C ASN A 450 -1.39 -3.44 -19.23
N SER A 451 -1.58 -4.44 -20.10
CA SER A 451 -1.80 -4.20 -21.54
C SER A 451 -3.28 -4.34 -21.92
N GLY A 452 -3.62 -3.92 -23.14
CA GLY A 452 -4.85 -4.35 -23.80
C GLY A 452 -4.93 -5.86 -23.88
N ILE A 453 -6.11 -6.40 -23.58
CA ILE A 453 -6.47 -7.81 -23.68
C ILE A 453 -7.59 -7.97 -24.71
N THR A 454 -7.80 -9.18 -25.23
CA THR A 454 -8.92 -9.46 -26.14
C THR A 454 -10.29 -9.21 -25.50
N ALA A 455 -11.31 -9.01 -26.33
CA ALA A 455 -12.69 -8.92 -25.88
C ALA A 455 -13.17 -10.16 -25.10
N GLU A 456 -12.74 -11.35 -25.51
CA GLU A 456 -13.04 -12.62 -24.80
C GLU A 456 -12.45 -12.62 -23.39
N HIS A 457 -11.17 -12.27 -23.27
CA HIS A 457 -10.48 -12.18 -21.97
C HIS A 457 -11.11 -11.12 -21.06
N MET A 458 -11.50 -9.97 -21.59
CA MET A 458 -12.22 -8.94 -20.82
C MET A 458 -13.58 -9.45 -20.35
N GLN A 459 -14.32 -10.17 -21.21
CA GLN A 459 -15.61 -10.77 -20.85
C GLN A 459 -15.47 -11.78 -19.71
N GLN A 460 -14.45 -12.63 -19.77
CA GLN A 460 -14.16 -13.61 -18.71
C GLN A 460 -13.82 -12.93 -17.37
N MET A 461 -13.04 -11.85 -17.38
CA MET A 461 -12.71 -11.10 -16.17
C MET A 461 -13.93 -10.36 -15.58
N VAL A 462 -14.76 -9.75 -16.43
CA VAL A 462 -16.02 -9.11 -15.98
C VAL A 462 -16.97 -10.16 -15.40
N GLU A 463 -17.09 -11.34 -16.02
CA GLU A 463 -17.92 -12.42 -15.50
C GLU A 463 -17.39 -12.95 -14.17
N LEU A 464 -16.07 -13.12 -14.04
CA LEU A 464 -15.43 -13.51 -12.79
C LEU A 464 -15.72 -12.50 -11.67
N ARG A 465 -15.65 -11.20 -11.96
CA ARG A 465 -16.06 -10.15 -11.01
C ARG A 465 -17.54 -10.30 -10.63
N ARG A 466 -18.43 -10.45 -11.61
CA ARG A 466 -19.88 -10.60 -11.36
C ARG A 466 -20.19 -11.82 -10.49
N GLN A 467 -19.45 -12.91 -10.69
CA GLN A 467 -19.60 -14.13 -9.90
C GLN A 467 -19.13 -13.96 -8.46
N LEU A 468 -17.98 -13.32 -8.24
CA LEU A 468 -17.29 -13.34 -6.92
C LEU A 468 -17.50 -12.08 -6.09
N ASP A 469 -17.84 -10.98 -6.75
CA ASP A 469 -18.04 -9.65 -6.19
C ASP A 469 -19.19 -8.89 -6.91
N PRO A 470 -20.41 -9.46 -6.95
CA PRO A 470 -21.56 -8.86 -7.65
C PRO A 470 -21.97 -7.51 -7.07
N ASN A 471 -21.85 -7.35 -5.75
CA ASN A 471 -22.39 -6.23 -4.99
C ASN A 471 -21.31 -5.30 -4.42
N GLY A 472 -20.04 -5.49 -4.80
CA GLY A 472 -18.92 -4.72 -4.25
C GLY A 472 -18.89 -3.25 -4.67
N GLY A 473 -19.67 -2.88 -5.68
CA GLY A 473 -19.65 -1.55 -6.29
C GLY A 473 -18.30 -1.24 -6.95
N ARG A 474 -17.73 -2.21 -7.69
CA ARG A 474 -16.41 -2.13 -8.32
C ARG A 474 -16.51 -2.28 -9.83
N ALA A 475 -15.53 -1.72 -10.55
CA ALA A 475 -15.43 -1.80 -12.00
C ALA A 475 -14.23 -2.66 -12.43
N MET A 476 -14.38 -3.42 -13.52
CA MET A 476 -13.31 -4.17 -14.19
C MET A 476 -12.86 -3.47 -15.47
N GLY A 477 -11.56 -3.42 -15.72
CA GLY A 477 -10.97 -2.76 -16.90
C GLY A 477 -9.48 -3.05 -17.03
N CYS A 478 -8.79 -2.34 -17.91
CA CYS A 478 -7.35 -2.49 -18.07
C CYS A 478 -6.68 -1.16 -18.44
N ARG A 479 -5.35 -1.09 -18.36
CA ARG A 479 -4.61 0.16 -18.57
C ARG A 479 -4.79 0.75 -19.98
N THR A 480 -4.91 -0.04 -21.04
CA THR A 480 -5.06 0.52 -22.39
C THR A 480 -5.91 -0.39 -23.27
N LEU A 481 -7.06 0.10 -23.73
CA LEU A 481 -7.89 -0.63 -24.70
C LEU A 481 -7.46 -0.34 -26.13
N THR A 482 -7.09 -1.38 -26.87
CA THR A 482 -6.70 -1.31 -28.30
C THR A 482 -7.75 -1.88 -29.24
N ASP A 483 -8.72 -2.65 -28.72
CA ASP A 483 -9.79 -3.29 -29.50
C ASP A 483 -11.14 -2.57 -29.27
N PRO A 484 -11.84 -2.10 -30.32
CA PRO A 484 -13.19 -1.52 -30.18
C PRO A 484 -14.20 -2.42 -29.47
N ALA A 485 -14.13 -3.75 -29.64
CA ALA A 485 -15.06 -4.69 -29.00
C ALA A 485 -14.92 -4.69 -27.47
N THR A 486 -13.69 -4.59 -26.95
CA THR A 486 -13.43 -4.50 -25.51
C THR A 486 -14.06 -3.26 -24.85
N THR A 487 -14.27 -2.19 -25.62
CA THR A 487 -14.86 -0.93 -25.12
C THR A 487 -16.31 -1.10 -24.65
N GLN A 488 -17.04 -2.07 -25.21
CA GLN A 488 -18.43 -2.35 -24.81
C GLN A 488 -18.53 -3.26 -23.57
N ILE A 489 -17.40 -3.84 -23.13
CA ILE A 489 -17.36 -4.85 -22.07
C ILE A 489 -16.73 -4.26 -20.80
N ALA A 490 -15.64 -3.49 -20.94
CA ALA A 490 -14.95 -2.89 -19.81
C ALA A 490 -15.84 -1.87 -19.08
N GLU A 491 -15.73 -1.85 -17.75
CA GLU A 491 -16.54 -1.02 -16.85
C GLU A 491 -15.79 0.29 -16.46
N TYR A 492 -14.50 0.38 -16.77
CA TYR A 492 -13.71 1.62 -16.78
C TYR A 492 -12.58 1.54 -17.82
N PHE A 493 -11.96 2.68 -18.14
CA PHE A 493 -10.91 2.76 -19.15
C PHE A 493 -9.62 3.36 -18.59
N GLY A 494 -8.53 2.60 -18.64
CA GLY A 494 -7.20 3.16 -18.47
C GLY A 494 -6.71 3.87 -19.72
N VAL A 495 -5.87 4.89 -19.53
CA VAL A 495 -5.07 5.54 -20.58
C VAL A 495 -3.63 5.74 -20.12
N MET A 496 -2.78 6.13 -21.07
CA MET A 496 -1.40 6.56 -20.87
C MET A 496 -1.10 7.75 -21.79
N ILE A 497 -0.57 8.87 -21.25
CA ILE A 497 0.15 9.86 -22.06
C ILE A 497 1.60 9.40 -22.22
N GLY A 498 1.97 9.07 -23.46
CA GLY A 498 3.36 9.12 -23.90
C GLY A 498 4.28 7.98 -23.43
N GLU A 499 5.34 7.79 -24.23
CA GLU A 499 6.45 6.89 -23.91
C GLU A 499 7.71 7.69 -23.55
N GLU A 500 8.86 7.03 -23.42
CA GLU A 500 10.12 7.76 -23.34
C GLU A 500 10.34 8.62 -24.60
N PRO A 501 10.93 9.83 -24.50
CA PRO A 501 11.05 10.76 -25.62
C PRO A 501 11.68 10.14 -26.88
N ALA A 502 12.63 9.22 -26.72
CA ALA A 502 13.32 8.54 -27.82
C ALA A 502 12.44 7.51 -28.57
N ARG A 503 11.36 7.02 -27.97
CA ARG A 503 10.39 6.10 -28.59
C ARG A 503 9.09 6.79 -28.97
N ASP A 504 8.85 8.00 -28.48
CA ASP A 504 7.64 8.75 -28.74
C ASP A 504 7.73 9.55 -30.05
N ASN A 505 7.71 8.86 -31.19
CA ASN A 505 7.77 9.46 -32.53
C ASN A 505 6.45 10.14 -32.97
N ARG A 506 5.52 10.39 -32.04
CA ARG A 506 4.16 10.84 -32.32
C ARG A 506 4.08 12.37 -32.34
N LYS A 507 3.64 12.91 -33.47
CA LYS A 507 3.77 14.35 -33.79
C LYS A 507 2.53 15.18 -33.42
N ALA A 508 1.36 14.59 -33.24
CA ALA A 508 0.15 15.30 -32.85
C ALA A 508 -0.22 15.09 -31.37
N TYR A 509 -0.78 16.12 -30.73
CA TYR A 509 -1.24 16.06 -29.33
C TYR A 509 -2.38 15.03 -29.10
N THR A 510 -3.12 14.64 -30.14
CA THR A 510 -4.10 13.54 -30.05
C THR A 510 -3.44 12.17 -29.95
N ASP A 511 -2.21 12.03 -30.46
CA ASP A 511 -1.52 10.75 -30.58
C ASP A 511 -0.83 10.33 -29.27
N ILE A 512 -0.60 11.29 -28.37
CA ILE A 512 0.10 11.03 -27.10
C ILE A 512 -0.80 10.32 -26.09
N PHE A 513 -2.12 10.54 -26.11
CA PHE A 513 -3.11 9.92 -25.21
C PHE A 513 -3.59 8.57 -25.75
N ARG A 514 -2.83 7.52 -25.46
CA ARG A 514 -3.19 6.16 -25.90
C ARG A 514 -4.48 5.72 -25.23
N GLY A 515 -5.46 5.34 -26.04
CA GLY A 515 -6.71 4.78 -25.55
C GLY A 515 -7.84 5.79 -25.31
N TYR A 516 -7.66 7.08 -25.59
CA TYR A 516 -8.76 8.05 -25.52
C TYR A 516 -9.70 7.94 -26.73
N SER A 517 -11.00 8.02 -26.48
CA SER A 517 -12.02 8.37 -27.49
C SER A 517 -13.23 9.02 -26.80
N ASP A 518 -13.98 9.84 -27.54
CA ASP A 518 -15.23 10.44 -27.03
C ASP A 518 -16.25 9.35 -26.67
N GLN A 519 -16.28 8.25 -27.44
CA GLN A 519 -17.11 7.08 -27.11
C GLN A 519 -16.79 6.52 -25.73
N ARG A 520 -15.51 6.31 -25.41
CA ARG A 520 -15.09 5.81 -24.08
C ARG A 520 -15.44 6.80 -22.98
N ARG A 521 -15.18 8.09 -23.20
CA ARG A 521 -15.52 9.17 -22.27
C ARG A 521 -17.02 9.15 -21.93
N ASP A 522 -17.85 8.94 -22.94
CA ASP A 522 -19.30 8.98 -22.80
C ASP A 522 -19.90 7.70 -22.18
N LEU A 523 -19.14 6.61 -22.15
CA LEU A 523 -19.57 5.33 -21.56
C LEU A 523 -19.20 5.21 -20.07
N ALA A 524 -17.95 5.48 -19.69
CA ALA A 524 -17.45 5.22 -18.34
C ALA A 524 -16.22 6.09 -18.00
N PRO A 525 -15.75 6.06 -16.74
CA PRO A 525 -14.59 6.84 -16.33
C PRO A 525 -13.33 6.47 -17.12
N ILE A 526 -12.60 7.51 -17.56
CA ILE A 526 -11.26 7.37 -18.13
C ILE A 526 -10.24 7.84 -17.11
N ILE A 527 -9.32 6.96 -16.71
CA ILE A 527 -8.29 7.25 -15.70
C ILE A 527 -6.90 7.06 -16.30
N GLU A 528 -5.99 7.99 -16.01
CA GLU A 528 -4.57 7.78 -16.28
C GLU A 528 -4.01 6.74 -15.30
N THR A 529 -3.09 5.91 -15.79
CA THR A 529 -2.64 4.72 -15.06
C THR A 529 -1.13 4.67 -14.84
N GLU A 530 -0.29 5.45 -15.53
CA GLU A 530 1.16 5.46 -15.31
C GLU A 530 1.91 6.58 -16.09
N ASP A 531 1.50 7.84 -15.93
CA ASP A 531 2.11 9.00 -16.60
C ASP A 531 3.42 9.45 -15.93
N PHE A 532 4.17 10.34 -16.59
CA PHE A 532 5.35 11.03 -16.07
C PHE A 532 6.49 10.07 -15.70
N ARG A 533 6.96 9.35 -16.72
CA ARG A 533 8.05 8.34 -16.62
C ARG A 533 9.43 8.91 -16.36
N ASP A 534 9.53 10.23 -16.32
CA ASP A 534 10.73 11.01 -16.09
C ASP A 534 11.40 10.64 -14.76
N GLU A 535 12.73 10.83 -14.70
CA GLU A 535 13.56 10.39 -13.59
C GLU A 535 14.46 11.55 -13.15
N ALA A 536 14.43 11.88 -11.85
CA ALA A 536 15.32 12.85 -11.21
C ALA A 536 15.66 12.41 -9.78
N ALA A 537 16.94 12.36 -9.46
CA ALA A 537 17.39 12.03 -8.12
C ALA A 537 17.26 13.23 -7.17
N ARG A 538 17.05 12.95 -5.89
CA ARG A 538 16.89 13.98 -4.85
C ARG A 538 18.13 14.86 -4.68
N ARG A 539 19.33 14.30 -4.91
CA ARG A 539 20.62 14.92 -4.60
C ARG A 539 21.02 16.10 -5.49
N PHE A 540 20.25 16.42 -6.53
CA PHE A 540 20.52 17.56 -7.41
C PHE A 540 19.41 18.60 -7.22
N TRP A 541 19.72 19.73 -6.58
CA TRP A 541 18.73 20.80 -6.37
C TRP A 541 18.37 21.52 -7.65
N ASP A 542 19.34 22.24 -8.20
CA ASP A 542 19.26 23.08 -9.38
C ASP A 542 20.69 23.29 -9.93
N ASP A 543 20.83 24.04 -11.03
CA ASP A 543 22.12 24.26 -11.69
C ASP A 543 23.05 25.23 -10.94
N TYR A 544 22.58 25.83 -9.85
CA TYR A 544 23.27 26.86 -9.07
C TYR A 544 23.73 26.35 -7.70
N SER A 545 23.59 25.04 -7.45
CA SER A 545 23.79 24.44 -6.14
C SER A 545 25.07 23.60 -6.09
N PRO A 546 25.93 23.80 -5.08
CA PRO A 546 27.03 22.88 -4.83
C PRO A 546 26.51 21.52 -4.33
N PRO A 547 27.27 20.44 -4.55
CA PRO A 547 28.51 20.38 -5.35
C PRO A 547 28.26 20.22 -6.86
N HIS A 548 27.00 20.22 -7.32
CA HIS A 548 26.61 19.77 -8.66
C HIS A 548 26.18 20.90 -9.61
N PHE A 549 26.97 21.97 -9.68
CA PHE A 549 26.69 23.12 -10.56
C PHE A 549 26.54 22.69 -12.03
N GLY A 550 25.46 23.14 -12.68
CA GLY A 550 25.15 22.83 -14.07
C GLY A 550 25.11 21.33 -14.34
N PHE A 551 24.39 20.58 -13.50
CA PHE A 551 24.30 19.11 -13.53
C PHE A 551 24.23 18.55 -14.96
N LYS A 552 25.03 17.50 -15.19
CA LYS A 552 25.07 16.76 -16.45
C LYS A 552 24.82 15.29 -16.15
N LYS A 553 23.79 14.74 -16.78
CA LYS A 553 23.52 13.30 -16.78
C LYS A 553 24.66 12.49 -17.42
N GLY A 554 24.71 11.20 -17.12
CA GLY A 554 25.59 10.25 -17.79
C GLY A 554 25.31 10.10 -19.29
N PRO A 555 26.25 9.52 -20.07
CA PRO A 555 26.12 9.37 -21.51
C PRO A 555 24.87 8.57 -21.95
N ASN A 556 24.49 7.52 -21.22
CA ASN A 556 23.37 6.61 -21.49
C ASN A 556 22.11 6.91 -20.68
N ASP A 557 22.21 7.84 -19.73
CA ASP A 557 21.06 8.36 -18.99
C ASP A 557 20.05 8.99 -19.96
N THR A 558 18.76 8.80 -19.73
CA THR A 558 17.73 9.35 -20.62
C THR A 558 17.34 10.77 -20.21
N TYR A 559 17.31 11.05 -18.91
CA TYR A 559 16.77 12.29 -18.38
C TYR A 559 17.86 13.19 -17.81
N ASN A 560 17.75 14.49 -18.06
CA ASN A 560 18.67 15.51 -17.54
C ASN A 560 17.93 16.49 -16.62
N TRP A 561 17.21 15.95 -15.64
CA TRP A 561 16.44 16.74 -14.68
C TRP A 561 17.17 16.84 -13.35
N ASN A 562 17.35 18.07 -12.87
CA ASN A 562 17.56 18.34 -11.45
C ASN A 562 16.19 18.46 -10.74
N SER A 563 16.17 18.56 -9.40
CA SER A 563 14.92 18.59 -8.62
C SER A 563 14.00 19.75 -9.00
N GLU A 564 14.56 20.92 -9.30
CA GLU A 564 13.81 22.10 -9.72
C GLU A 564 13.13 21.91 -11.09
N THR A 565 13.91 21.56 -12.11
CA THR A 565 13.39 21.34 -13.47
C THR A 565 12.47 20.13 -13.57
N PHE A 566 12.67 19.11 -12.73
CA PHE A 566 11.74 17.99 -12.60
C PHE A 566 10.36 18.44 -12.10
N CYS A 567 10.30 19.41 -11.17
CA CYS A 567 9.03 20.00 -10.75
C CYS A 567 8.34 20.71 -11.91
N LEU A 568 9.07 21.49 -12.70
CA LEU A 568 8.49 22.20 -13.86
C LEU A 568 7.90 21.21 -14.88
N ALA A 569 8.62 20.12 -15.17
CA ALA A 569 8.14 19.07 -16.06
C ALA A 569 6.90 18.35 -15.50
N ALA A 570 6.87 18.07 -14.19
CA ALA A 570 5.74 17.44 -13.53
C ALA A 570 4.49 18.33 -13.54
N ALA A 571 4.64 19.64 -13.32
CA ALA A 571 3.54 20.59 -13.35
C ALA A 571 2.88 20.64 -14.73
N ALA A 572 3.69 20.74 -15.79
CA ALA A 572 3.21 20.71 -17.17
C ALA A 572 2.43 19.43 -17.50
N ARG A 573 2.94 18.28 -17.03
CA ARG A 573 2.31 16.97 -17.25
C ARG A 573 1.00 16.82 -16.53
N TYR A 574 0.96 17.16 -15.24
CA TYR A 574 -0.30 17.14 -14.48
C TYR A 574 -1.34 18.09 -15.07
N TRP A 575 -0.93 19.29 -15.48
CA TRP A 575 -1.82 20.29 -16.09
C TRP A 575 -2.46 19.81 -17.39
N ALA A 576 -1.76 18.98 -18.19
CA ALA A 576 -2.31 18.39 -19.41
C ALA A 576 -3.56 17.52 -19.16
N TYR A 577 -3.67 16.94 -17.95
CA TYR A 577 -4.87 16.23 -17.50
C TYR A 577 -5.83 17.15 -16.74
N TYR A 578 -5.33 17.87 -15.75
CA TYR A 578 -6.20 18.64 -14.86
C TYR A 578 -6.96 19.76 -15.58
N SER A 579 -6.34 20.42 -16.56
CA SER A 579 -7.01 21.43 -17.40
C SER A 579 -8.17 20.88 -18.24
N LYS A 580 -8.25 19.54 -18.36
CA LYS A 580 -9.25 18.76 -19.09
C LYS A 580 -10.02 17.76 -18.21
N ILE A 581 -10.24 18.14 -16.95
CA ILE A 581 -11.02 17.36 -15.99
C ILE A 581 -12.42 17.02 -16.53
N ILE A 582 -12.90 15.80 -16.29
CA ILE A 582 -14.19 15.28 -16.81
C ILE A 582 -15.41 16.03 -16.31
N SER A 583 -15.29 16.80 -15.23
CA SER A 583 -16.36 17.66 -14.72
C SER A 583 -16.54 18.97 -15.49
N ASN A 584 -15.68 19.25 -16.47
CA ASN A 584 -15.83 20.41 -17.35
C ASN A 584 -17.06 20.24 -18.27
N THR A 585 -17.85 21.30 -18.44
CA THR A 585 -19.04 21.25 -19.31
C THR A 585 -18.75 21.43 -20.80
N ASP A 586 -17.56 21.91 -21.16
CA ASP A 586 -17.08 21.97 -22.55
C ASP A 586 -16.60 20.58 -22.99
N PRO A 587 -17.23 19.97 -24.02
CA PRO A 587 -16.84 18.65 -24.54
C PRO A 587 -15.35 18.53 -24.90
N ASN A 588 -14.71 19.60 -25.38
CA ASN A 588 -13.30 19.58 -25.77
C ASN A 588 -12.35 19.53 -24.56
N ARG A 589 -12.84 19.93 -23.39
CA ARG A 589 -12.12 20.00 -22.12
C ARG A 589 -12.62 19.02 -21.07
N SER A 590 -13.60 18.19 -21.40
CA SER A 590 -14.15 17.19 -20.50
C SER A 590 -13.58 15.81 -20.84
N LYS A 591 -12.48 15.37 -20.21
CA LYS A 591 -11.81 14.12 -20.63
C LYS A 591 -11.47 13.15 -19.52
N TRP A 592 -10.84 13.62 -18.44
CA TRP A 592 -10.15 12.73 -17.51
C TRP A 592 -10.83 12.67 -16.16
N SER A 593 -11.06 11.45 -15.68
CA SER A 593 -11.62 11.15 -14.36
C SER A 593 -10.53 10.96 -13.29
N GLY A 594 -9.29 10.75 -13.71
CA GLY A 594 -8.18 10.52 -12.80
C GLY A 594 -6.79 10.69 -13.41
N TYR A 595 -5.82 10.96 -12.53
CA TYR A 595 -4.40 11.08 -12.81
C TYR A 595 -3.55 10.18 -11.91
N ALA A 596 -2.65 9.37 -12.49
CA ALA A 596 -1.60 8.66 -11.77
C ALA A 596 -0.21 8.98 -12.35
N SER A 597 0.66 9.57 -11.54
CA SER A 597 2.08 9.66 -11.86
C SER A 597 2.80 8.37 -11.48
N ILE A 598 3.66 7.86 -12.35
CA ILE A 598 4.29 6.56 -12.18
C ILE A 598 5.31 6.57 -11.04
N VAL A 599 5.20 5.56 -10.19
CA VAL A 599 5.98 5.32 -8.98
C VAL A 599 5.83 6.44 -7.95
N PHE A 600 5.35 6.12 -6.75
CA PHE A 600 5.35 7.03 -5.61
C PHE A 600 6.75 7.11 -4.97
N ALA A 601 7.41 5.97 -4.76
CA ALA A 601 8.74 5.87 -4.14
C ALA A 601 9.74 5.18 -5.05
N ASP A 602 10.96 5.72 -5.20
CA ASP A 602 11.99 5.16 -6.10
C ASP A 602 12.16 3.65 -5.94
N SER A 603 12.36 2.96 -7.07
CA SER A 603 12.20 1.50 -7.15
C SER A 603 13.32 0.84 -7.96
N CYS A 604 13.69 -0.39 -7.60
CA CYS A 604 14.69 -1.20 -8.30
C CYS A 604 14.13 -1.93 -9.55
N GLN A 605 12.90 -1.60 -9.96
CA GLN A 605 12.34 -1.92 -11.28
C GLN A 605 13.18 -1.33 -12.42
N HIS A 606 12.82 -1.62 -13.69
CA HIS A 606 13.48 -1.00 -14.83
C HIS A 606 13.60 0.53 -14.72
N GLY A 607 14.79 1.06 -14.99
CA GLY A 607 15.12 2.49 -14.94
C GLY A 607 15.76 2.99 -16.23
N ARG A 608 15.92 4.31 -16.33
CA ARG A 608 16.48 4.99 -17.52
C ARG A 608 17.68 5.88 -17.21
N GLN A 609 18.23 5.77 -16.01
CA GLN A 609 19.48 6.43 -15.58
C GLN A 609 20.60 5.40 -15.29
N PRO A 610 20.97 4.54 -16.27
CA PRO A 610 21.86 3.41 -16.01
C PRO A 610 23.31 3.77 -15.71
N ASP A 611 23.74 5.03 -15.92
CA ASP A 611 25.11 5.44 -15.63
C ASP A 611 25.25 6.14 -14.28
N SER A 612 24.13 6.62 -13.71
CA SER A 612 24.16 7.53 -12.56
C SER A 612 23.34 7.10 -11.36
N GLU A 613 22.42 6.14 -11.48
CA GLU A 613 21.53 5.74 -10.38
C GLU A 613 21.46 4.23 -10.17
N VAL A 614 21.34 3.80 -8.90
CA VAL A 614 21.15 2.39 -8.51
C VAL A 614 19.69 1.93 -8.58
N CYS A 615 18.76 2.86 -8.80
CA CYS A 615 17.34 2.58 -8.92
C CYS A 615 16.67 3.50 -9.94
N ARG A 616 15.44 3.20 -10.33
CA ARG A 616 14.60 4.13 -11.06
C ARG A 616 14.17 5.28 -10.15
N VAL A 617 14.60 6.48 -10.51
CA VAL A 617 14.37 7.70 -9.71
C VAL A 617 13.14 8.52 -10.14
N SER A 618 12.05 7.87 -10.56
CA SER A 618 10.77 8.52 -10.92
C SER A 618 9.88 8.86 -9.71
N GLY A 619 10.22 8.36 -8.54
CA GLY A 619 9.48 8.55 -7.30
C GLY A 619 9.45 10.00 -6.86
N LYS A 620 8.44 10.31 -6.04
CA LYS A 620 8.17 11.64 -5.47
C LYS A 620 8.88 11.73 -4.13
N VAL A 621 9.03 10.58 -3.49
CA VAL A 621 9.98 10.32 -2.43
C VAL A 621 11.07 9.39 -2.98
N ASP A 622 12.26 9.42 -2.37
CA ASP A 622 13.32 8.47 -2.70
C ASP A 622 13.07 7.06 -2.13
N ALA A 623 14.01 6.12 -2.34
CA ALA A 623 13.83 4.72 -1.95
C ALA A 623 13.82 4.51 -0.42
N VAL A 624 14.12 5.54 0.37
CA VAL A 624 14.02 5.56 1.84
C VAL A 624 12.96 6.55 2.33
N ARG A 625 12.05 6.97 1.45
CA ARG A 625 10.90 7.87 1.71
C ARG A 625 11.30 9.26 2.20
N ILE A 626 12.43 9.79 1.78
CA ILE A 626 12.73 11.22 1.94
C ILE A 626 12.07 11.98 0.77
N PRO A 627 11.20 12.97 1.03
CA PRO A 627 10.54 13.73 -0.02
C PRO A 627 11.51 14.51 -0.92
N LYS A 628 11.29 14.41 -2.24
CA LYS A 628 11.92 15.27 -3.25
C LYS A 628 11.12 16.57 -3.37
N GLN A 629 11.64 17.57 -4.11
CA GLN A 629 10.87 18.79 -4.36
C GLN A 629 9.54 18.53 -5.09
N VAL A 630 9.51 17.54 -5.97
CA VAL A 630 8.29 17.19 -6.71
C VAL A 630 7.17 16.66 -5.80
N TYR A 631 7.49 16.10 -4.63
CA TYR A 631 6.48 15.72 -3.63
C TYR A 631 5.70 16.95 -3.14
N TYR A 632 6.41 18.03 -2.81
CA TYR A 632 5.78 19.27 -2.36
C TYR A 632 5.04 19.97 -3.49
N LEU A 633 5.51 19.85 -4.74
CA LEU A 633 4.72 20.27 -5.90
C LEU A 633 3.39 19.49 -5.97
N HIS A 634 3.41 18.16 -5.85
CA HIS A 634 2.19 17.37 -5.83
C HIS A 634 1.27 17.75 -4.67
N ARG A 635 1.81 18.03 -3.47
CA ARG A 635 1.04 18.58 -2.35
C ARG A 635 0.26 19.82 -2.80
N VAL A 636 0.93 20.80 -3.39
CA VAL A 636 0.29 22.04 -3.88
C VAL A 636 -0.75 21.75 -4.98
N MET A 637 -0.39 20.98 -6.01
CA MET A 637 -1.27 20.70 -7.16
C MET A 637 -2.52 19.92 -6.77
N HIS A 638 -2.38 18.96 -5.85
CA HIS A 638 -3.45 18.09 -5.40
C HIS A 638 -4.32 18.71 -4.31
N ASN A 639 -3.89 19.76 -3.62
CA ASN A 639 -4.68 20.36 -2.54
C ASN A 639 -5.97 21.01 -3.09
N ASP A 640 -7.12 20.83 -2.44
CA ASP A 640 -8.35 21.55 -2.78
C ASP A 640 -8.39 22.95 -2.16
N GLN A 641 -7.60 23.18 -1.12
CA GLN A 641 -7.41 24.47 -0.46
C GLN A 641 -6.18 25.20 -1.03
N PRO A 642 -6.07 26.53 -0.81
CA PRO A 642 -4.86 27.26 -1.17
C PRO A 642 -3.61 26.68 -0.50
N ASP A 643 -2.56 26.53 -1.29
CA ASP A 643 -1.25 26.05 -0.84
C ASP A 643 -0.16 26.74 -1.66
N ILE A 644 1.05 26.79 -1.11
CA ILE A 644 2.20 27.45 -1.70
C ILE A 644 3.50 26.75 -1.26
N HIS A 645 4.44 26.63 -2.19
CA HIS A 645 5.75 26.04 -1.96
C HIS A 645 6.81 26.75 -2.81
N ILE A 646 7.90 27.16 -2.18
CA ILE A 646 9.09 27.70 -2.87
C ILE A 646 9.93 26.48 -3.26
N ILE A 647 10.15 26.28 -4.55
CA ILE A 647 10.90 25.13 -5.04
C ILE A 647 12.40 25.39 -4.79
N GLY A 648 13.08 24.44 -4.12
CA GLY A 648 14.52 24.51 -3.89
C GLY A 648 14.90 24.85 -2.44
N HIS A 649 15.96 25.64 -2.29
CA HIS A 649 16.51 26.11 -1.01
C HIS A 649 17.01 27.56 -1.14
N TRP A 650 17.57 28.14 -0.08
CA TRP A 650 18.07 29.53 -0.07
C TRP A 650 19.49 29.63 0.46
N THR A 651 20.40 28.81 -0.06
CA THR A 651 21.81 28.75 0.39
C THR A 651 22.70 28.58 -0.83
N TYR A 652 23.05 29.69 -1.46
CA TYR A 652 23.79 29.73 -2.72
C TYR A 652 25.15 30.42 -2.53
N PRO A 653 26.09 30.24 -3.46
CA PRO A 653 27.28 31.08 -3.52
C PRO A 653 26.94 32.57 -3.59
N ALA A 654 27.86 33.41 -3.11
CA ALA A 654 27.73 34.86 -3.29
C ALA A 654 27.64 35.20 -4.79
N ASN A 655 26.83 36.21 -5.11
CA ASN A 655 26.57 36.68 -6.47
C ASN A 655 25.78 35.72 -7.38
N THR A 656 25.22 34.62 -6.87
CA THR A 656 24.27 33.82 -7.64
C THR A 656 23.05 34.67 -8.00
N VAL A 657 22.68 34.65 -9.29
CA VAL A 657 21.44 35.21 -9.83
C VAL A 657 20.73 34.09 -10.56
N LYS A 658 19.48 33.82 -10.22
CA LYS A 658 18.69 32.76 -10.85
C LYS A 658 17.20 33.10 -10.85
N THR A 659 16.44 32.36 -11.65
CA THR A 659 14.99 32.36 -11.56
C THR A 659 14.54 31.60 -10.32
N ILE A 660 13.57 32.14 -9.58
CA ILE A 660 12.91 31.47 -8.46
C ILE A 660 11.52 31.02 -8.90
N TYR A 661 11.24 29.74 -8.65
CA TYR A 661 9.95 29.14 -8.94
C TYR A 661 9.17 28.90 -7.65
N VAL A 662 7.91 29.34 -7.66
CA VAL A 662 6.96 29.10 -6.59
C VAL A 662 5.79 28.32 -7.17
N ALA A 663 5.54 27.13 -6.63
CA ALA A 663 4.30 26.42 -6.89
C ALA A 663 3.21 27.01 -5.98
N ALA A 664 2.09 27.44 -6.54
CA ALA A 664 0.93 27.84 -5.74
C ALA A 664 -0.37 27.41 -6.42
N LYS A 665 -1.40 27.14 -5.62
CA LYS A 665 -2.75 26.82 -6.10
C LYS A 665 -3.77 27.72 -5.42
N GLY A 666 -4.78 28.13 -6.18
CA GLY A 666 -5.88 28.94 -5.68
C GLY A 666 -5.48 30.39 -5.37
N CYS A 667 -4.40 30.90 -5.95
CA CYS A 667 -3.97 32.29 -5.80
C CYS A 667 -4.22 33.07 -7.09
N ASP A 668 -4.65 34.33 -6.98
CA ASP A 668 -4.73 35.28 -8.10
C ASP A 668 -3.36 35.89 -8.40
N ALA A 669 -2.51 35.99 -7.38
CA ALA A 669 -1.17 36.52 -7.47
C ALA A 669 -0.25 35.89 -6.42
N VAL A 670 1.04 35.81 -6.73
CA VAL A 670 2.09 35.46 -5.77
C VAL A 670 3.13 36.57 -5.74
N GLU A 671 3.49 37.03 -4.55
CA GLU A 671 4.58 37.97 -4.32
C GLU A 671 5.79 37.25 -3.74
N LEU A 672 6.98 37.56 -4.26
CA LEU A 672 8.24 37.08 -3.71
C LEU A 672 8.93 38.21 -2.94
N LEU A 673 9.36 37.93 -1.71
CA LEU A 673 10.09 38.85 -0.87
C LEU A 673 11.42 38.25 -0.44
N ILE A 674 12.48 39.07 -0.43
CA ILE A 674 13.77 38.75 0.16
C ILE A 674 14.02 39.75 1.28
N ASN A 675 14.23 39.26 2.50
CA ASN A 675 14.47 40.07 3.69
C ASN A 675 13.39 41.17 3.90
N GLY A 676 12.14 40.85 3.54
CA GLY A 676 11.00 41.76 3.63
C GLY A 676 10.85 42.73 2.46
N ILE A 677 11.76 42.73 1.49
CA ILE A 677 11.72 43.58 0.31
C ILE A 677 11.11 42.78 -0.86
N SER A 678 10.03 43.31 -1.45
CA SER A 678 9.39 42.71 -2.62
C SER A 678 10.35 42.68 -3.81
N LYS A 679 10.39 41.53 -4.49
CA LYS A 679 11.15 41.31 -5.74
C LYS A 679 10.21 41.14 -6.95
N GLY A 680 8.92 41.36 -6.75
CA GLY A 680 7.91 41.32 -7.80
C GLY A 680 6.66 40.55 -7.40
N ILE A 681 5.61 40.73 -8.20
CA ILE A 681 4.33 40.03 -8.10
C ILE A 681 4.06 39.35 -9.44
N CYS A 682 3.79 38.05 -9.42
CA CYS A 682 3.42 37.26 -10.58
C CYS A 682 1.92 36.92 -10.51
N THR A 683 1.17 37.23 -11.56
CA THR A 683 -0.29 36.97 -11.66
C THR A 683 -0.64 35.89 -12.68
N GLU A 684 0.33 35.46 -13.49
CA GLU A 684 0.12 34.52 -14.59
C GLU A 684 0.97 33.26 -14.35
N PRO A 685 0.41 32.22 -13.70
CA PRO A 685 1.14 30.99 -13.49
C PRO A 685 1.29 30.21 -14.80
N LYS A 686 2.48 29.68 -15.03
CA LYS A 686 2.72 28.67 -16.07
C LYS A 686 2.14 27.34 -15.61
N ASP A 687 1.51 26.62 -16.55
CA ASP A 687 0.89 25.31 -16.32
C ASP A 687 -0.10 25.30 -15.13
N GLY A 688 -0.73 26.45 -14.87
CA GLY A 688 -1.72 26.64 -13.82
C GLY A 688 -1.17 26.75 -12.40
N TYR A 689 0.12 26.45 -12.16
CA TYR A 689 0.68 26.33 -10.81
C TYR A 689 2.01 27.05 -10.57
N ILE A 690 2.82 27.30 -11.62
CA ILE A 690 4.20 27.78 -11.46
C ILE A 690 4.29 29.29 -11.67
N TYR A 691 4.61 30.02 -10.60
CA TYR A 691 4.90 31.45 -10.61
C TYR A 691 6.43 31.63 -10.65
N SER A 692 6.92 32.39 -11.62
CA SER A 692 8.36 32.56 -11.85
C SER A 692 8.79 34.00 -11.56
N PHE A 693 9.96 34.16 -10.94
CA PHE A 693 10.59 35.44 -10.67
C PHE A 693 12.00 35.40 -11.22
N GLU A 694 12.27 36.13 -12.30
CA GLU A 694 13.54 36.12 -13.02
C GLU A 694 14.57 37.05 -12.37
N ASP A 695 15.85 36.80 -12.68
CA ASP A 695 16.98 37.64 -12.27
C ASP A 695 17.06 37.95 -10.77
N VAL A 696 16.66 36.99 -9.93
CA VAL A 696 16.67 37.16 -8.48
C VAL A 696 18.09 36.92 -7.95
N ALA A 697 18.73 37.99 -7.47
CA ALA A 697 20.02 37.93 -6.82
C ALA A 697 19.91 37.31 -5.42
N PHE A 698 20.82 36.38 -5.11
CA PHE A 698 20.92 35.77 -3.80
C PHE A 698 21.41 36.78 -2.76
N GLU A 699 20.61 36.98 -1.72
CA GLU A 699 20.98 37.69 -0.50
C GLU A 699 20.73 36.75 0.69
N PRO A 700 21.74 36.49 1.55
CA PRO A 700 21.55 35.68 2.75
C PRO A 700 20.41 36.23 3.63
N GLY A 701 19.65 35.32 4.22
CA GLY A 701 18.54 35.67 5.10
C GLY A 701 17.29 34.88 4.74
N ILE A 702 16.18 35.58 4.56
CA ILE A 702 14.85 34.97 4.42
C ILE A 702 14.30 35.27 3.03
N ILE A 703 13.88 34.22 2.32
CA ILE A 703 13.03 34.35 1.14
C ILE A 703 11.63 33.84 1.48
N ARG A 704 10.62 34.63 1.11
CA ARG A 704 9.22 34.40 1.44
C ARG A 704 8.37 34.57 0.18
N ALA A 705 7.46 33.63 -0.04
CA ALA A 705 6.42 33.74 -1.05
C ALA A 705 5.06 33.91 -0.37
N VAL A 706 4.27 34.87 -0.84
CA VAL A 706 2.94 35.19 -0.31
C VAL A 706 1.93 35.03 -1.43
N GLY A 707 0.99 34.09 -1.28
CA GLY A 707 -0.12 33.90 -2.20
C GLY A 707 -1.31 34.77 -1.80
N TYR A 708 -1.86 35.48 -2.78
CA TYR A 708 -3.02 36.37 -2.60
C TYR A 708 -4.24 35.84 -3.35
N ARG A 709 -5.42 36.05 -2.77
CA ARG A 709 -6.72 35.97 -3.46
C ARG A 709 -7.57 37.15 -3.05
N ASP A 710 -8.21 37.82 -4.00
CA ASP A 710 -8.98 39.05 -3.76
C ASP A 710 -8.16 40.11 -3.00
N LYS A 711 -6.87 40.23 -3.33
CA LYS A 711 -5.88 41.12 -2.67
C LYS A 711 -5.61 40.83 -1.19
N LYS A 712 -6.05 39.69 -0.65
CA LYS A 712 -5.75 39.24 0.72
C LYS A 712 -4.73 38.11 0.69
N ALA A 713 -3.75 38.15 1.59
CA ALA A 713 -2.81 37.05 1.76
C ALA A 713 -3.55 35.83 2.33
N ILE A 714 -3.44 34.68 1.67
CA ILE A 714 -4.17 33.44 2.02
C ILE A 714 -3.24 32.25 2.32
N CYS A 715 -2.02 32.27 1.81
CA CYS A 715 -1.00 31.26 2.09
C CYS A 715 0.40 31.88 1.99
N ILE A 716 1.34 31.37 2.79
CA ILE A 716 2.71 31.86 2.87
C ILE A 716 3.65 30.66 2.98
N HIS A 717 4.76 30.70 2.26
CA HIS A 717 5.89 29.80 2.48
C HIS A 717 7.18 30.60 2.64
N GLN A 718 8.05 30.14 3.51
CA GLN A 718 9.30 30.80 3.82
C GLN A 718 10.42 29.79 4.00
N ILE A 719 11.57 30.09 3.43
CA ILE A 719 12.81 29.36 3.66
C ILE A 719 13.90 30.36 4.06
N GLN A 720 14.91 29.88 4.79
CA GLN A 720 15.99 30.70 5.31
C GLN A 720 17.34 30.12 4.91
N THR A 721 18.34 30.98 4.75
CA THR A 721 19.72 30.59 4.50
C THR A 721 20.29 29.84 5.70
N ALA A 722 20.74 28.60 5.48
CA ALA A 722 21.48 27.85 6.48
C ALA A 722 22.91 28.40 6.61
N GLY A 723 23.41 28.45 7.83
CA GLY A 723 24.80 28.73 8.14
C GLY A 723 25.74 27.55 7.83
N PRO A 724 27.03 27.68 8.16
CA PRO A 724 27.99 26.59 8.04
C PRO A 724 27.58 25.36 8.85
N ALA A 725 27.81 24.16 8.30
CA ALA A 725 27.58 22.90 8.98
C ALA A 725 28.33 22.85 10.32
N LYS A 726 27.63 22.48 11.39
CA LYS A 726 28.16 22.45 12.75
C LYS A 726 27.94 21.12 13.47
N ALA A 727 26.76 20.52 13.32
CA ALA A 727 26.38 19.33 14.08
C ALA A 727 25.63 18.31 13.23
N ILE A 728 25.62 17.06 13.70
CA ILE A 728 24.73 16.02 13.22
C ILE A 728 23.46 16.02 14.09
N ARG A 729 22.29 15.82 13.49
CA ARG A 729 21.03 15.56 14.19
C ARG A 729 20.51 14.17 13.81
N LEU A 730 20.15 13.39 14.82
CA LEU A 730 19.44 12.12 14.67
C LEU A 730 17.98 12.28 15.12
N THR A 731 17.04 11.88 14.27
CA THR A 731 15.61 11.80 14.63
C THR A 731 15.13 10.37 14.44
N ALA A 732 14.76 9.71 15.54
CA ALA A 732 14.31 8.32 15.52
C ALA A 732 12.82 8.20 15.19
N HIS A 733 12.48 7.17 14.43
CA HIS A 733 11.10 6.81 14.06
C HIS A 733 10.89 5.33 14.33
N THR A 734 9.80 5.03 15.04
CA THR A 734 9.36 3.67 15.36
C THR A 734 7.88 3.55 15.12
N ARG A 735 7.35 2.33 15.14
CA ARG A 735 5.91 2.10 15.24
C ARG A 735 5.30 2.80 16.46
N PRO A 736 3.98 3.08 16.44
CA PRO A 736 3.25 3.47 17.63
C PRO A 736 3.47 2.45 18.77
N GLY A 737 3.83 2.94 19.95
CA GLY A 737 4.17 2.08 21.09
C GLY A 737 5.62 1.59 21.14
N GLY A 738 6.50 2.04 20.24
CA GLY A 738 7.94 1.74 20.27
C GLY A 738 8.30 0.42 19.57
N LEU A 739 9.62 0.23 19.37
CA LEU A 739 10.19 -0.92 18.67
C LEU A 739 9.91 -2.23 19.42
N LEU A 740 9.48 -3.28 18.71
CA LEU A 740 9.32 -4.63 19.24
C LEU A 740 10.55 -5.49 18.98
N ALA A 741 10.92 -6.32 19.96
CA ALA A 741 11.97 -7.33 19.84
C ALA A 741 11.40 -8.64 19.26
N ASP A 742 10.97 -8.60 18.00
CA ASP A 742 10.35 -9.73 17.29
C ASP A 742 11.22 -10.29 16.15
N GLY A 743 12.39 -9.68 15.90
CA GLY A 743 13.30 -10.08 14.82
C GLY A 743 12.94 -9.53 13.43
N ALA A 744 11.88 -8.73 13.31
CA ALA A 744 11.38 -8.19 12.05
C ALA A 744 11.14 -6.67 12.11
N ASP A 745 10.72 -6.15 13.26
CA ASP A 745 10.38 -4.74 13.45
C ASP A 745 11.59 -3.85 13.15
N VAL A 746 11.30 -2.68 12.64
CA VAL A 746 12.29 -1.73 12.12
C VAL A 746 12.16 -0.43 12.89
N ALA A 747 13.31 0.18 13.18
CA ALA A 747 13.39 1.59 13.50
C ALA A 747 14.26 2.26 12.44
N PHE A 748 13.95 3.51 12.11
CA PHE A 748 14.80 4.30 11.24
C PHE A 748 15.13 5.65 11.84
N PHE A 749 16.23 6.22 11.39
CA PHE A 749 16.77 7.47 11.90
C PHE A 749 17.01 8.40 10.72
N ASP A 750 16.39 9.57 10.74
CA ASP A 750 16.81 10.67 9.88
C ASP A 750 18.13 11.20 10.41
N VAL A 751 19.11 11.30 9.52
CA VAL A 751 20.46 11.77 9.80
C VAL A 751 20.67 13.05 9.02
N GLU A 752 20.66 14.17 9.74
CA GLU A 752 20.79 15.50 9.15
C GLU A 752 22.10 16.16 9.55
N VAL A 753 22.67 16.93 8.64
CA VAL A 753 23.70 17.91 8.98
C VAL A 753 23.05 19.26 9.14
N VAL A 754 23.29 19.90 10.29
CA VAL A 754 22.67 21.15 10.68
C VAL A 754 23.71 22.22 11.01
N ASP A 755 23.33 23.47 10.84
CA ASP A 755 24.12 24.63 11.23
C ASP A 755 24.05 24.90 12.74
N GLY A 756 24.70 25.98 13.20
CA GLY A 756 24.69 26.37 14.60
C GLY A 756 23.36 26.86 15.17
N HIS A 757 22.31 26.97 14.34
CA HIS A 757 20.94 27.26 14.73
C HIS A 757 20.01 26.04 14.58
N GLY A 758 20.55 24.88 14.20
CA GLY A 758 19.79 23.64 13.99
C GLY A 758 19.07 23.58 12.65
N MET A 759 19.38 24.45 11.69
CA MET A 759 18.83 24.42 10.34
C MET A 759 19.58 23.40 9.49
N ARG A 760 18.85 22.53 8.76
CA ARG A 760 19.47 21.59 7.83
C ARG A 760 20.30 22.35 6.79
N CYS A 761 21.56 21.97 6.61
CA CYS A 761 22.43 22.52 5.57
C CYS A 761 22.08 21.88 4.22
N PRO A 762 21.33 22.55 3.32
CA PRO A 762 20.75 21.90 2.15
C PRO A 762 21.78 21.48 1.12
N THR A 763 23.02 21.98 1.19
CA THR A 763 24.10 21.68 0.24
C THR A 763 25.08 20.63 0.72
N ASP A 764 24.91 20.11 1.94
CA ASP A 764 25.80 19.08 2.50
C ASP A 764 25.54 17.72 1.81
N GLN A 765 26.61 17.06 1.33
CA GLN A 765 26.56 15.74 0.68
C GLN A 765 27.73 14.82 1.06
N ASP A 766 28.26 14.97 2.28
CA ASP A 766 29.47 14.27 2.72
C ASP A 766 29.16 13.09 3.66
N ARG A 767 30.15 12.22 3.85
CA ARG A 767 30.07 10.98 4.62
C ARG A 767 29.84 11.23 6.11
N ILE A 768 28.95 10.44 6.70
CA ILE A 768 28.75 10.24 8.13
C ILE A 768 29.01 8.77 8.45
N ASP A 769 29.75 8.51 9.52
CA ASP A 769 30.07 7.19 10.05
C ASP A 769 29.14 6.83 11.21
N PHE A 770 28.74 5.56 11.30
CA PHE A 770 27.79 5.07 12.28
C PHE A 770 28.36 3.93 13.12
N GLN A 771 28.01 3.95 14.41
CA GLN A 771 28.26 2.84 15.33
C GLN A 771 26.96 2.45 16.03
N LEU A 772 26.60 1.17 15.93
CA LEU A 772 25.42 0.60 16.58
C LEU A 772 25.85 -0.28 17.75
N THR A 773 25.20 -0.12 18.91
CA THR A 773 25.36 -0.99 20.08
C THR A 773 23.99 -1.43 20.61
N GLY A 774 23.92 -2.62 21.19
CA GLY A 774 22.67 -3.22 21.69
C GLY A 774 22.08 -4.29 20.77
N PRO A 775 20.94 -4.90 21.15
CA PRO A 775 20.39 -6.09 20.49
C PRO A 775 19.59 -5.77 19.21
N ALA A 776 20.27 -5.22 18.21
CA ALA A 776 19.71 -4.86 16.91
C ALA A 776 20.66 -5.21 15.75
N ILE A 777 20.10 -5.37 14.56
CA ILE A 777 20.83 -5.63 13.32
C ILE A 777 20.87 -4.32 12.53
N TRP A 778 22.07 -3.84 12.22
CA TRP A 778 22.27 -2.70 11.32
C TRP A 778 21.78 -3.04 9.90
N ARG A 779 21.01 -2.13 9.29
CA ARG A 779 20.54 -2.26 7.90
C ARG A 779 21.06 -1.16 6.97
N GLY A 780 21.72 -0.14 7.51
CA GLY A 780 22.23 0.95 6.69
C GLY A 780 21.11 1.77 6.09
N GLY A 781 21.32 2.24 4.87
CA GLY A 781 20.47 3.14 4.10
C GLY A 781 20.93 3.03 2.65
N TYR A 782 20.83 4.08 1.86
CA TYR A 782 21.43 4.07 0.52
C TYR A 782 21.85 5.47 0.06
N ASN A 783 22.66 5.52 -0.99
CA ASN A 783 22.90 6.71 -1.78
C ASN A 783 22.57 6.41 -3.23
N SER A 784 21.63 7.15 -3.82
CA SER A 784 21.09 6.83 -5.16
C SER A 784 22.19 6.80 -6.23
N GLY A 785 23.14 7.72 -6.13
CA GLY A 785 24.26 7.84 -7.06
C GLY A 785 25.50 6.98 -6.76
N ARG A 786 25.40 6.01 -5.84
CA ARG A 786 26.57 5.22 -5.40
C ARG A 786 26.26 3.73 -5.32
N ILE A 787 26.98 2.96 -6.14
CA ILE A 787 27.11 1.50 -6.04
C ILE A 787 27.70 1.14 -4.67
N GLY A 788 27.29 0.02 -4.08
CA GLY A 788 27.93 -0.50 -2.88
C GLY A 788 27.59 0.29 -1.61
N SER A 789 26.51 1.08 -1.61
CA SER A 789 26.17 1.99 -0.50
C SER A 789 25.28 1.33 0.56
N VAL A 790 24.58 0.26 0.22
CA VAL A 790 23.65 -0.41 1.15
C VAL A 790 24.43 -1.22 2.20
N ASN A 791 23.86 -1.32 3.41
CA ASN A 791 24.44 -2.04 4.57
C ASN A 791 25.79 -1.52 5.09
N LYS A 792 26.39 -0.48 4.48
CA LYS A 792 27.62 0.14 5.00
C LYS A 792 27.36 0.82 6.34
N THR A 793 28.35 0.80 7.22
CA THR A 793 28.32 1.55 8.50
C THR A 793 28.68 3.02 8.32
N TYR A 794 28.53 3.54 7.11
CA TYR A 794 28.67 4.95 6.76
C TYR A 794 27.76 5.24 5.56
N LEU A 795 27.26 6.46 5.45
CA LEU A 795 26.48 6.96 4.32
C LEU A 795 26.79 8.42 4.06
N TYR A 796 26.53 8.88 2.85
CA TYR A 796 26.62 10.29 2.52
C TYR A 796 25.27 10.95 2.76
N THR A 797 25.26 12.15 3.31
CA THR A 797 24.09 13.02 3.19
C THR A 797 23.81 13.28 1.72
N GLU A 798 22.54 13.51 1.39
CA GLU A 798 22.14 14.07 0.11
C GLU A 798 21.23 15.25 0.43
N CYS A 799 21.56 16.44 -0.03
CA CYS A 799 20.82 17.65 0.31
C CYS A 799 20.68 17.90 1.84
N GLY A 800 21.73 17.57 2.60
CA GLY A 800 21.80 17.72 4.05
C GLY A 800 21.14 16.63 4.88
N ILE A 801 20.60 15.58 4.25
CA ILE A 801 19.88 14.51 4.95
C ILE A 801 20.10 13.14 4.29
N ASN A 802 20.14 12.10 5.11
CA ASN A 802 19.86 10.72 4.68
C ASN A 802 19.08 9.97 5.78
N ARG A 803 18.72 8.72 5.54
CA ARG A 803 18.01 7.87 6.50
C ARG A 803 18.68 6.52 6.64
N VAL A 804 18.81 6.06 7.88
CA VAL A 804 19.39 4.75 8.22
C VAL A 804 18.42 3.90 9.01
N PHE A 805 18.56 2.60 8.91
CA PHE A 805 17.63 1.61 9.43
C PHE A 805 18.35 0.63 10.34
N ILE A 806 17.63 0.17 11.36
CA ILE A 806 17.98 -1.00 12.15
C ILE A 806 16.77 -1.93 12.19
N ARG A 807 17.04 -3.22 12.29
CA ARG A 807 16.03 -4.25 12.55
C ARG A 807 16.22 -4.77 13.97
N SER A 808 15.13 -5.01 14.68
CA SER A 808 15.18 -5.61 16.01
C SER A 808 15.70 -7.04 15.94
N THR A 809 16.27 -7.52 17.04
CA THR A 809 16.44 -8.97 17.27
C THR A 809 15.30 -9.50 18.13
N ALA A 810 15.26 -10.80 18.39
CA ALA A 810 14.33 -11.38 19.38
C ALA A 810 14.70 -11.03 20.84
N GLN A 811 15.89 -10.46 21.08
CA GLN A 811 16.32 -10.04 22.40
C GLN A 811 15.89 -8.58 22.64
N PRO A 812 15.06 -8.30 23.65
CA PRO A 812 14.73 -6.93 24.03
C PRO A 812 15.93 -6.24 24.68
N GLY A 813 15.98 -4.92 24.57
CA GLY A 813 16.95 -4.13 25.31
C GLY A 813 17.22 -2.75 24.72
N ARG A 814 18.18 -2.08 25.36
CA ARG A 814 18.62 -0.74 24.99
C ARG A 814 19.49 -0.81 23.73
N ILE A 815 19.15 0.00 22.74
CA ILE A 815 19.89 0.13 21.47
C ILE A 815 20.35 1.57 21.33
N THR A 816 21.63 1.76 21.02
CA THR A 816 22.22 3.10 20.85
C THR A 816 22.91 3.21 19.50
N LEU A 817 22.52 4.22 18.73
CA LEU A 817 23.14 4.61 17.47
C LEU A 817 23.94 5.89 17.68
N GLU A 818 25.21 5.84 17.32
CA GLU A 818 26.11 6.99 17.26
C GLU A 818 26.39 7.34 15.80
N ALA A 819 26.43 8.64 15.49
CA ALA A 819 26.75 9.19 14.19
C ALA A 819 27.86 10.24 14.33
N THR A 820 28.92 10.09 13.56
CA THR A 820 30.12 10.94 13.66
C THR A 820 30.63 11.39 12.30
N ARG A 821 31.24 12.58 12.27
CA ARG A 821 31.98 13.12 11.12
C ARG A 821 33.04 14.08 11.61
N PRO A 822 34.32 13.97 11.20
CA PRO A 822 35.35 14.94 11.58
C PRO A 822 34.93 16.38 11.26
N GLY A 823 35.13 17.29 12.22
CA GLY A 823 34.76 18.70 12.08
C GLY A 823 33.31 19.04 12.43
N LEU A 824 32.46 18.06 12.73
CA LEU A 824 31.12 18.28 13.29
C LEU A 824 31.00 17.80 14.73
N GLU A 825 30.08 18.38 15.48
CA GLU A 825 29.54 17.79 16.71
C GLU A 825 28.75 16.52 16.34
N GLY A 826 29.18 15.37 16.87
CA GLY A 826 28.52 14.07 16.67
C GLY A 826 27.18 13.97 17.39
N ALA A 827 26.40 12.94 17.06
CA ALA A 827 25.08 12.70 17.65
C ALA A 827 24.95 11.26 18.15
N THR A 828 24.22 11.10 19.25
CA THR A 828 23.88 9.78 19.80
C THR A 828 22.38 9.72 20.07
N MET A 829 21.74 8.61 19.66
CA MET A 829 20.33 8.36 19.89
C MET A 829 20.16 6.98 20.52
N THR A 830 19.40 6.90 21.61
CA THR A 830 19.03 5.65 22.27
C THR A 830 17.54 5.39 22.08
N ILE A 831 17.19 4.17 21.68
CA ILE A 831 15.83 3.62 21.74
C ILE A 831 15.83 2.28 22.49
N GLU A 832 14.65 1.76 22.78
CA GLU A 832 14.48 0.48 23.48
C GLU A 832 13.59 -0.46 22.65
N SER A 833 14.04 -1.69 22.44
CA SER A 833 13.20 -2.77 21.90
C SER A 833 12.49 -3.50 23.02
N ARG A 834 11.16 -3.59 22.94
CA ARG A 834 10.29 -4.19 23.96
C ARG A 834 10.10 -5.68 23.73
N PRO A 835 10.00 -6.50 24.78
CA PRO A 835 9.75 -7.93 24.63
C PRO A 835 8.39 -8.18 23.97
N VAL A 836 8.34 -9.19 23.10
CA VAL A 836 7.08 -9.77 22.64
C VAL A 836 6.81 -11.04 23.43
N GLN A 837 5.65 -11.10 24.08
CA GLN A 837 5.27 -12.29 24.83
C GLN A 837 4.93 -13.43 23.87
N MET A 838 5.81 -14.43 23.82
CA MET A 838 5.67 -15.63 23.01
C MET A 838 5.58 -16.85 23.92
N THR A 839 4.62 -17.72 23.65
CA THR A 839 4.46 -19.00 24.36
C THR A 839 4.56 -20.12 23.33
N GLU A 840 5.47 -21.07 23.54
CA GLU A 840 5.63 -22.22 22.65
C GLU A 840 5.87 -21.84 21.17
N GLY A 841 6.57 -20.73 20.90
CA GLY A 841 6.83 -20.27 19.53
C GLY A 841 5.67 -19.53 18.86
N LEU A 842 4.59 -19.22 19.59
CA LEU A 842 3.38 -18.54 19.10
C LEU A 842 3.07 -17.27 19.90
N VAL A 843 2.52 -16.27 19.22
CA VAL A 843 1.99 -15.04 19.83
C VAL A 843 0.51 -14.93 19.48
N MET A 844 -0.37 -14.85 20.47
CA MET A 844 -1.81 -14.76 20.24
C MET A 844 -2.18 -13.33 19.80
N LEU A 845 -2.89 -13.18 18.67
CA LEU A 845 -3.29 -11.86 18.15
C LEU A 845 -4.61 -11.33 18.75
N GLY A 846 -5.38 -12.22 19.38
CA GLY A 846 -6.72 -11.95 19.92
C GLY A 846 -7.60 -13.19 19.78
N ARG A 847 -8.75 -13.17 20.47
CA ARG A 847 -9.83 -14.16 20.30
C ARG A 847 -10.86 -13.63 19.31
#